data_AF-A0A6P5AC39-F1
#
_entry.id   AF-A0A6P5AC39-F1
#
_cell.length_a   1.000
_cell.length_b   1.000
_cell.length_c   1.000
_cell.angle_alpha   90.00
_cell.angle_beta   90.00
_cell.angle_gamma   90.00
#
_symmetry.space_group_name_H-M   'P 1'
#
loop_
_entity.id
_entity.type
_entity.pdbx_description
1 polymer ?
#
loop_
_entity_poly.entity_id
_entity_poly.type
_entity_poly.pdbx_seq_one_letter_code
_entity_poly.pdbx_strand_id
1 'polypeptide(L)'
;MVIHMSMPVCYVGLLTSLLCLLSCVRVGETLEGPPGSVCPGLGNVTQECCEGWVRAGETCTVRTSPDNRGTEFVVGFMQNYEDVNSTSEPELELFLTSASSEPANVTIAAPGANYTEHLVVTTAAVQLVTLPLSLMLNGTERAQKGVQVTADREIILYGVNKERHTTDGFLGLPVDVLGKEYFVASYTALDWSLPSEFAVFGVENGTSVNVTLKGWVYHDGRDYYPESVITFTLDRLEAVQIQGRYGSDLTGSRIVSDKPVSVMSGVRCTYVPKEYCCCDHLVEHVPPVNTWGRRFVTVPLAVREAGDIFRLVAARDNTTVNVTGVHVSPRTLDAGDFWELDLWNSTDTHMTIASSLPIMVLQFSKGQESDNITTDPFMMYLPPVEQFAADYTFATVDALTSTAYTNFVNIVIKTSETSGLTYDGNPLPNATTWSPIPDTDQSATQLYIATNGTHKIKHQSAIVTFSLLYYGFSSYDSVGFPGGLRLASISGGCDVTEPIAGDGVDNDCDQLVDEELLNGIDDDSDGLIDEDLADINHDVDECGLGWADCHPDAVCVNTHGSYKCVCKPGFTGDGKTCWARSTCAAYGDPHYITFDGGTHHFQGACTYTLAQNCHNHTLPYFNVETRNENRYGNPRVSYVTDVTVEVYNHRIVVEKNKIVYIDHVITTLPAEPRAGLTVKFVGLYVTIETDFGLKVSFDGNHRAEVVLPDLYRSALCGLCGNYNGDVSDEYLTPDGTQAATDVQFGNSWKVEREGEQCIENPEPPAQCSDALQQIASELCGTLNDPNSVFAPCYSTLNPESTVETCMYDMCALDGDLTSPCNNLQAYADSCAEAGINIGTWRNATFCPLSCPGNSHYSSCASACPATCTDVSAPQYCNFTCVKFSPSTLLSRKQSLQLLCQRLSCHLYRRVCTSVL
;
A
#
# COMPACT_ATOMS: atom_id res chain seq x y z
N MET A 1 11.95 -18.53 -69.60
CA MET A 1 12.15 -19.89 -70.15
C MET A 1 11.57 -20.86 -69.13
N VAL A 2 10.38 -21.38 -69.44
CA VAL A 2 9.61 -22.32 -68.62
C VAL A 2 10.26 -23.68 -68.70
N ILE A 3 10.51 -24.37 -67.58
CA ILE A 3 10.43 -25.84 -67.51
C ILE A 3 9.84 -26.26 -66.15
N HIS A 4 8.83 -27.11 -66.30
CA HIS A 4 8.01 -27.83 -65.34
C HIS A 4 8.75 -28.93 -64.56
N MET A 5 8.07 -29.43 -63.51
CA MET A 5 7.70 -30.85 -63.28
C MET A 5 8.22 -31.57 -62.01
N SER A 6 7.27 -31.82 -61.10
CA SER A 6 6.88 -33.11 -60.48
C SER A 6 7.83 -33.93 -59.56
N MET A 7 7.45 -34.01 -58.27
CA MET A 7 7.24 -35.17 -57.34
C MET A 7 8.04 -36.48 -57.53
N PRO A 8 8.45 -37.25 -56.46
CA PRO A 8 7.52 -37.85 -55.47
C PRO A 8 8.01 -38.16 -54.01
N VAL A 9 7.03 -38.20 -53.10
CA VAL A 9 6.65 -39.12 -51.99
C VAL A 9 7.66 -40.11 -51.34
N CYS A 10 7.60 -40.12 -49.99
CA CYS A 10 7.88 -41.17 -48.96
C CYS A 10 9.31 -41.44 -48.47
N TYR A 11 9.58 -41.08 -47.20
CA TYR A 11 9.86 -42.06 -46.14
C TYR A 11 9.40 -41.51 -44.78
N VAL A 12 8.56 -42.29 -44.10
CA VAL A 12 8.01 -42.08 -42.76
C VAL A 12 8.91 -42.84 -41.78
N GLY A 13 9.24 -42.22 -40.65
CA GLY A 13 9.81 -42.91 -39.48
C GLY A 13 10.88 -42.08 -38.77
N LEU A 14 10.54 -41.60 -37.56
CA LEU A 14 11.35 -40.78 -36.64
C LEU A 14 11.31 -39.27 -36.89
N LEU A 15 10.18 -38.63 -36.59
CA LEU A 15 10.08 -37.27 -36.02
C LEU A 15 8.59 -36.92 -35.80
N THR A 16 7.90 -37.73 -34.98
CA THR A 16 6.57 -37.43 -34.45
C THR A 16 6.66 -37.26 -32.94
N SER A 17 7.45 -36.28 -32.52
CA SER A 17 7.44 -35.72 -31.16
C SER A 17 8.42 -34.54 -31.12
N LEU A 18 8.11 -33.47 -31.86
CA LEU A 18 8.51 -32.07 -31.64
C LEU A 18 8.13 -31.28 -32.90
N LEU A 19 6.88 -30.82 -32.99
CA LEU A 19 6.37 -29.74 -33.88
C LEU A 19 4.84 -29.86 -33.93
N CYS A 20 4.20 -29.56 -32.81
CA CYS A 20 2.78 -29.22 -32.78
C CYS A 20 2.57 -28.25 -31.61
N LEU A 21 3.14 -27.05 -31.75
CA LEU A 21 2.94 -25.89 -30.88
C LEU A 21 3.64 -24.73 -31.58
N LEU A 22 2.95 -24.08 -32.52
CA LEU A 22 3.15 -22.69 -32.99
C LEU A 22 2.30 -22.47 -34.25
N SER A 23 1.02 -22.17 -34.03
CA SER A 23 0.16 -21.47 -34.99
C SER A 23 -0.96 -20.80 -34.20
N CYS A 24 -0.83 -19.50 -33.90
CA CYS A 24 -1.96 -18.67 -33.55
C CYS A 24 -2.61 -18.16 -34.83
N VAL A 25 -3.89 -18.49 -35.01
CA VAL A 25 -4.78 -17.90 -36.03
C VAL A 25 -5.29 -16.55 -35.49
N ARG A 26 -5.32 -15.51 -36.33
CA ARG A 26 -5.95 -14.21 -36.01
C ARG A 26 -7.47 -14.36 -35.92
N VAL A 27 -8.08 -13.81 -34.86
CA VAL A 27 -9.52 -13.56 -34.78
C VAL A 27 -9.77 -12.08 -35.03
N GLY A 28 -10.59 -11.75 -36.06
CA GLY A 28 -11.06 -10.39 -36.33
C GLY A 28 -10.93 -9.88 -37.78
N GLU A 29 -11.31 -10.66 -38.79
CA GLU A 29 -11.79 -10.09 -40.06
C GLU A 29 -13.31 -10.22 -40.12
N THR A 30 -13.97 -9.12 -40.48
CA THR A 30 -15.42 -8.97 -40.62
C THR A 30 -15.96 -9.83 -41.77
N LEU A 31 -16.94 -10.69 -41.48
CA LEU A 31 -17.84 -11.26 -42.47
C LEU A 31 -19.28 -10.83 -42.17
N GLU A 32 -19.89 -10.17 -43.15
CA GLU A 32 -21.31 -9.82 -43.17
C GLU A 32 -22.20 -11.08 -43.19
N GLY A 33 -23.24 -11.13 -42.36
CA GLY A 33 -24.27 -12.18 -42.35
C GLY A 33 -25.50 -11.78 -41.48
N PRO A 34 -26.71 -12.27 -41.80
CA PRO A 34 -27.99 -11.58 -41.57
C PRO A 34 -28.54 -11.66 -40.13
N PRO A 35 -29.55 -10.83 -39.79
CA PRO A 35 -29.93 -10.53 -38.41
C PRO A 35 -30.71 -11.66 -37.72
N GLY A 36 -30.34 -11.92 -36.46
CA GLY A 36 -31.18 -12.68 -35.51
C GLY A 36 -30.57 -13.98 -35.01
N SER A 37 -29.67 -13.90 -34.03
CA SER A 37 -29.47 -14.94 -33.02
C SER A 37 -28.74 -14.37 -31.81
N VAL A 38 -29.40 -14.42 -30.65
CA VAL A 38 -28.83 -14.13 -29.33
C VAL A 38 -28.35 -15.45 -28.73
N CYS A 39 -27.13 -15.49 -28.20
CA CYS A 39 -26.73 -16.47 -27.20
C CYS A 39 -26.09 -15.76 -25.98
N PRO A 40 -26.34 -16.24 -24.75
CA PRO A 40 -26.21 -15.47 -23.52
C PRO A 40 -25.01 -15.89 -22.65
N GLY A 41 -24.55 -14.95 -21.80
CA GLY A 41 -23.84 -15.24 -20.56
C GLY A 41 -22.32 -15.44 -20.66
N LEU A 42 -21.57 -14.36 -20.48
CA LEU A 42 -20.23 -14.34 -19.87
C LEU A 42 -20.08 -12.97 -19.20
N GLY A 43 -20.17 -12.96 -17.86
CA GLY A 43 -19.91 -11.80 -17.02
C GLY A 43 -18.41 -11.56 -16.89
N ASN A 44 -18.02 -10.28 -16.84
CA ASN A 44 -16.65 -9.79 -16.83
C ASN A 44 -15.83 -10.29 -15.63
N VAL A 45 -14.77 -11.05 -15.90
CA VAL A 45 -13.60 -11.22 -15.04
C VAL A 45 -12.38 -10.83 -15.88
N THR A 46 -11.73 -9.71 -15.56
CA THR A 46 -10.43 -9.36 -16.16
C THR A 46 -9.33 -9.86 -15.23
N GLN A 47 -8.80 -11.02 -15.59
CA GLN A 47 -7.60 -11.65 -15.06
C GLN A 47 -6.37 -10.87 -15.58
N GLU A 48 -5.60 -10.22 -14.70
CA GLU A 48 -4.27 -9.68 -15.01
C GLU A 48 -3.22 -10.48 -14.24
N CYS A 49 -2.73 -11.56 -14.84
CA CYS A 49 -1.38 -12.06 -14.56
C CYS A 49 -0.40 -11.25 -15.40
N CYS A 50 0.67 -10.70 -14.81
CA CYS A 50 1.76 -10.06 -15.54
C CYS A 50 2.44 -11.05 -16.49
N GLU A 51 2.60 -10.69 -17.77
CA GLU A 51 3.44 -11.44 -18.71
C GLU A 51 4.93 -11.11 -18.50
N GLY A 52 5.75 -12.10 -18.12
CA GLY A 52 7.20 -12.06 -18.36
C GLY A 52 8.12 -12.73 -17.33
N TRP A 53 8.42 -14.02 -17.57
CA TRP A 53 9.58 -14.81 -17.08
C TRP A 53 9.68 -15.12 -15.59
N VAL A 54 8.94 -16.14 -15.18
CA VAL A 54 9.25 -16.96 -14.01
C VAL A 54 10.04 -18.20 -14.46
N ARG A 55 11.10 -18.58 -13.73
CA ARG A 55 11.76 -19.89 -13.96
C ARG A 55 10.74 -21.00 -13.71
N ALA A 56 10.84 -22.10 -14.44
CA ALA A 56 9.96 -23.25 -14.23
C ALA A 56 10.06 -23.71 -12.75
N GLY A 57 9.02 -23.44 -11.96
CA GLY A 57 8.92 -23.82 -10.56
C GLY A 57 8.54 -22.71 -9.56
N GLU A 58 8.49 -21.43 -9.95
CA GLU A 58 8.12 -20.34 -9.04
C GLU A 58 6.73 -19.74 -9.40
N THR A 59 5.94 -19.38 -8.39
CA THR A 59 4.57 -18.85 -8.51
C THR A 59 4.57 -17.33 -8.26
N CYS A 60 4.02 -16.54 -9.19
CA CYS A 60 3.77 -15.10 -9.00
C CYS A 60 2.57 -14.89 -8.08
N THR A 61 2.74 -14.22 -6.95
CA THR A 61 1.63 -13.76 -6.09
C THR A 61 1.31 -12.29 -6.38
N VAL A 62 0.06 -12.01 -6.76
CA VAL A 62 -0.48 -10.64 -6.85
C VAL A 62 -0.77 -10.20 -5.41
N ARG A 63 -0.14 -9.13 -4.92
CA ARG A 63 -0.51 -8.55 -3.61
C ARG A 63 -1.79 -7.74 -3.76
N THR A 64 -2.89 -8.34 -3.36
CA THR A 64 -4.21 -7.72 -3.15
C THR A 64 -4.18 -6.84 -1.90
N SER A 65 -5.20 -5.98 -1.71
CA SER A 65 -5.37 -5.29 -0.42
C SER A 65 -5.51 -6.37 0.66
N PRO A 66 -4.87 -6.23 1.83
CA PRO A 66 -5.08 -7.18 2.93
C PRO A 66 -6.57 -7.29 3.21
N ASP A 67 -7.08 -8.50 3.45
CA ASP A 67 -8.44 -8.83 3.91
C ASP A 67 -8.45 -10.28 4.48
N ASN A 68 -9.61 -10.82 4.85
CA ASN A 68 -9.69 -12.19 5.39
C ASN A 68 -9.56 -13.31 4.32
N ARG A 69 -9.27 -12.96 3.06
CA ARG A 69 -9.02 -13.89 1.95
C ARG A 69 -7.51 -13.96 1.76
N GLY A 70 -6.99 -15.17 1.62
CA GLY A 70 -5.55 -15.33 1.44
C GLY A 70 -5.17 -16.67 0.84
N THR A 71 -3.92 -16.77 0.44
CA THR A 71 -3.33 -18.00 -0.12
C THR A 71 -2.58 -18.83 0.92
N GLU A 72 -2.35 -18.27 2.11
CA GLU A 72 -1.62 -18.94 3.18
C GLU A 72 -2.19 -18.58 4.56
N PHE A 73 -2.39 -19.58 5.40
CA PHE A 73 -2.84 -19.45 6.78
C PHE A 73 -1.97 -20.29 7.70
N VAL A 74 -1.75 -19.78 8.92
CA VAL A 74 -1.19 -20.53 10.04
C VAL A 74 -2.19 -20.42 11.20
N VAL A 75 -2.84 -21.53 11.51
CA VAL A 75 -3.85 -21.62 12.58
C VAL A 75 -3.51 -22.76 13.53
N GLY A 76 -4.19 -22.82 14.67
CA GLY A 76 -4.08 -23.95 15.59
C GLY A 76 -5.23 -23.96 16.59
N PHE A 77 -5.23 -24.97 17.45
CA PHE A 77 -6.35 -25.26 18.33
C PHE A 77 -5.85 -25.30 19.77
N MET A 78 -6.39 -24.42 20.60
CA MET A 78 -6.09 -24.40 22.04
C MET A 78 -6.82 -25.54 22.76
N GLN A 79 -6.54 -25.70 24.04
CA GLN A 79 -7.07 -26.83 24.80
C GLN A 79 -8.58 -26.67 25.05
N ASN A 80 -9.38 -27.61 24.54
CA ASN A 80 -10.80 -27.71 24.88
C ASN A 80 -11.01 -28.52 26.19
N TYR A 81 -12.20 -28.42 26.78
CA TYR A 81 -12.62 -29.22 27.93
C TYR A 81 -13.13 -30.60 27.52
N GLU A 82 -12.35 -31.64 27.80
CA GLU A 82 -12.73 -33.03 27.54
C GLU A 82 -13.74 -33.55 28.59
N ASP A 83 -14.98 -33.85 28.18
CA ASP A 83 -15.94 -34.61 29.00
C ASP A 83 -15.58 -36.10 28.97
N VAL A 84 -14.84 -36.55 29.99
CA VAL A 84 -14.40 -37.94 30.16
C VAL A 84 -15.53 -38.98 30.21
N ASN A 85 -16.80 -38.58 30.37
CA ASN A 85 -17.96 -39.46 30.34
C ASN A 85 -18.66 -39.48 28.96
N SER A 86 -18.15 -38.74 27.99
CA SER A 86 -18.64 -38.68 26.63
C SER A 86 -18.29 -39.94 25.84
N THR A 87 -19.19 -40.33 24.92
CA THR A 87 -18.92 -41.34 23.88
C THR A 87 -18.79 -40.71 22.50
N SER A 88 -18.94 -39.38 22.38
CA SER A 88 -18.70 -38.62 21.15
C SER A 88 -17.22 -38.32 21.04
N GLU A 89 -16.64 -38.49 19.86
CA GLU A 89 -15.25 -38.14 19.59
C GLU A 89 -15.15 -36.62 19.32
N PRO A 90 -14.19 -35.89 19.92
CA PRO A 90 -13.96 -34.50 19.58
C PRO A 90 -13.51 -34.33 18.14
N GLU A 91 -13.73 -33.14 17.58
CA GLU A 91 -13.44 -32.81 16.19
C GLU A 91 -12.81 -31.42 16.08
N LEU A 92 -11.61 -31.37 15.51
CA LEU A 92 -10.98 -30.12 15.08
C LEU A 92 -11.32 -29.92 13.61
N GLU A 93 -12.08 -28.89 13.28
CA GLU A 93 -12.61 -28.70 11.94
C GLU A 93 -12.09 -27.44 11.26
N LEU A 94 -11.83 -27.55 9.95
CA LEU A 94 -11.61 -26.43 9.06
C LEU A 94 -12.70 -26.36 8.01
N PHE A 95 -13.28 -25.18 7.84
CA PHE A 95 -14.25 -24.85 6.81
C PHE A 95 -13.59 -23.95 5.78
N LEU A 96 -13.43 -24.43 4.55
CA LEU A 96 -12.67 -23.74 3.51
C LEU A 96 -13.53 -23.45 2.28
N THR A 97 -13.47 -22.24 1.73
CA THR A 97 -14.16 -21.89 0.48
C THR A 97 -13.31 -21.02 -0.42
N SER A 98 -13.49 -21.13 -1.73
CA SER A 98 -12.77 -20.27 -2.69
C SER A 98 -13.28 -18.83 -2.61
N ALA A 99 -12.37 -17.86 -2.62
CA ALA A 99 -12.74 -16.45 -2.76
C ALA A 99 -12.98 -16.06 -4.24
N SER A 100 -12.63 -16.93 -5.18
CA SER A 100 -12.72 -16.69 -6.63
C SER A 100 -13.73 -17.60 -7.33
N SER A 101 -14.23 -17.20 -8.50
CA SER A 101 -15.11 -18.07 -9.30
C SER A 101 -14.43 -19.36 -9.75
N GLU A 102 -13.09 -19.38 -9.78
CA GLU A 102 -12.31 -20.57 -10.12
C GLU A 102 -12.08 -21.45 -8.88
N PRO A 103 -12.04 -22.78 -9.04
CA PRO A 103 -11.62 -23.69 -7.98
C PRO A 103 -10.18 -23.40 -7.52
N ALA A 104 -9.92 -23.54 -6.22
CA ALA A 104 -8.59 -23.40 -5.64
C ALA A 104 -8.07 -24.75 -5.14
N ASN A 105 -6.82 -25.07 -5.44
CA ASN A 105 -6.13 -26.27 -4.96
C ASN A 105 -5.53 -25.96 -3.58
N VAL A 106 -5.98 -26.67 -2.56
CA VAL A 106 -5.58 -26.45 -1.18
C VAL A 106 -4.74 -27.61 -0.66
N THR A 107 -3.68 -27.28 0.06
CA THR A 107 -2.87 -28.22 0.84
C THR A 107 -2.93 -27.83 2.30
N ILE A 108 -3.39 -28.75 3.14
CA ILE A 108 -3.39 -28.64 4.59
C ILE A 108 -2.25 -29.51 5.12
N ALA A 109 -1.32 -28.93 5.85
CA ALA A 109 -0.15 -29.62 6.38
C ALA A 109 0.01 -29.36 7.88
N ALA A 110 0.15 -30.44 8.64
CA ALA A 110 0.42 -30.38 10.07
C ALA A 110 1.53 -31.41 10.41
N PRO A 111 2.81 -31.03 10.24
CA PRO A 111 3.94 -31.96 10.35
C PRO A 111 4.05 -32.66 11.70
N GLY A 112 3.71 -31.99 12.81
CA GLY A 112 3.79 -32.59 14.15
C GLY A 112 2.78 -33.72 14.39
N ALA A 113 1.75 -33.85 13.56
CA ALA A 113 0.81 -34.97 13.57
C ALA A 113 1.02 -35.95 12.39
N ASN A 114 2.07 -35.77 11.58
CA ASN A 114 2.27 -36.49 10.32
C ASN A 114 1.03 -36.45 9.40
N TYR A 115 0.36 -35.29 9.36
CA TYR A 115 -0.87 -35.12 8.62
C TYR A 115 -0.67 -34.20 7.42
N THR A 116 -1.19 -34.61 6.28
CA THR A 116 -1.24 -33.81 5.06
C THR A 116 -2.47 -34.21 4.27
N GLU A 117 -3.26 -33.22 3.88
CA GLU A 117 -4.45 -33.41 3.05
C GLU A 117 -4.42 -32.44 1.86
N HIS A 118 -4.87 -32.94 0.71
CA HIS A 118 -5.00 -32.16 -0.52
C HIS A 118 -6.44 -32.23 -0.99
N LEU A 119 -7.01 -31.07 -1.29
CA LEU A 119 -8.40 -30.96 -1.71
C LEU A 119 -8.59 -29.77 -2.65
N VAL A 120 -9.75 -29.72 -3.30
CA VAL A 120 -10.13 -28.61 -4.18
C VAL A 120 -11.34 -27.92 -3.58
N VAL A 121 -11.22 -26.62 -3.31
CA VAL A 121 -12.35 -25.81 -2.83
C VAL A 121 -12.97 -25.02 -3.98
N THR A 122 -14.28 -24.79 -3.90
CA THR A 122 -15.02 -24.01 -4.90
C THR A 122 -15.84 -22.92 -4.21
N THR A 123 -16.38 -21.98 -4.99
CA THR A 123 -17.37 -21.00 -4.50
C THR A 123 -18.76 -21.60 -4.33
N ALA A 124 -19.00 -22.82 -4.82
CA ALA A 124 -20.31 -23.48 -4.76
C ALA A 124 -20.56 -24.21 -3.44
N ALA A 125 -19.50 -24.60 -2.73
CA ALA A 125 -19.57 -25.29 -1.45
C ALA A 125 -18.30 -25.06 -0.62
N VAL A 126 -18.49 -24.84 0.67
CA VAL A 126 -17.46 -24.85 1.70
C VAL A 126 -17.09 -26.32 1.96
N GLN A 127 -15.80 -26.62 1.88
CA GLN A 127 -15.25 -27.92 2.20
C GLN A 127 -14.97 -28.01 3.69
N LEU A 128 -15.54 -29.02 4.33
CA LEU A 128 -15.22 -29.40 5.70
C LEU A 128 -14.04 -30.38 5.71
N VAL A 129 -13.09 -30.15 6.62
CA VAL A 129 -11.95 -31.02 6.88
C VAL A 129 -11.81 -31.25 8.38
N THR A 130 -11.81 -32.51 8.80
CA THR A 130 -11.57 -32.92 10.19
C THR A 130 -10.09 -33.26 10.38
N LEU A 131 -9.44 -32.60 11.34
CA LEU A 131 -8.03 -32.74 11.63
C LEU A 131 -7.76 -33.73 12.78
N PRO A 132 -6.55 -34.31 12.86
CA PRO A 132 -6.18 -35.16 14.00
C PRO A 132 -6.18 -34.42 15.34
N LEU A 133 -6.79 -35.03 16.35
CA LEU A 133 -6.85 -34.51 17.73
C LEU A 133 -5.48 -34.26 18.38
N SER A 134 -4.42 -34.92 17.91
CA SER A 134 -3.06 -34.67 18.39
C SER A 134 -2.56 -33.24 18.12
N LEU A 135 -3.27 -32.47 17.29
CA LEU A 135 -3.00 -31.06 17.02
C LEU A 135 -3.61 -30.10 18.06
N MET A 136 -4.51 -30.56 18.92
CA MET A 136 -5.00 -29.76 20.04
C MET A 136 -3.87 -29.57 21.06
N LEU A 137 -3.61 -28.33 21.45
CA LEU A 137 -2.66 -28.00 22.50
C LEU A 137 -3.15 -28.48 23.87
N ASN A 138 -2.22 -28.73 24.80
CA ASN A 138 -2.52 -29.21 26.14
C ASN A 138 -1.64 -28.53 27.19
N GLY A 139 -2.26 -27.94 28.19
CA GLY A 139 -1.57 -27.30 29.30
C GLY A 139 -0.79 -26.07 28.85
N THR A 140 0.46 -25.97 29.32
CA THR A 140 1.37 -24.86 29.01
C THR A 140 2.50 -25.31 28.09
N GLU A 141 2.20 -26.21 27.15
CA GLU A 141 3.22 -26.88 26.35
C GLU A 141 3.80 -26.00 25.24
N ARG A 142 5.00 -26.38 24.81
CA ARG A 142 5.62 -25.94 23.55
C ARG A 142 5.63 -27.13 22.60
N ALA A 143 4.95 -27.03 21.45
CA ALA A 143 4.76 -28.16 20.55
C ALA A 143 4.62 -27.72 19.09
N GLN A 144 5.00 -28.60 18.16
CA GLN A 144 4.85 -28.37 16.72
C GLN A 144 3.43 -28.71 16.24
N LYS A 145 2.44 -27.95 16.71
CA LYS A 145 1.01 -28.22 16.47
C LYS A 145 0.32 -27.18 15.56
N GLY A 146 1.07 -26.24 14.98
CA GLY A 146 0.53 -25.33 13.99
C GLY A 146 0.08 -26.05 12.71
N VAL A 147 -1.05 -25.62 12.18
CA VAL A 147 -1.64 -26.12 10.93
C VAL A 147 -1.41 -25.08 9.84
N GLN A 148 -0.69 -25.47 8.81
CA GLN A 148 -0.50 -24.65 7.63
C GLN A 148 -1.56 -24.98 6.59
N VAL A 149 -2.26 -23.97 6.09
CA VAL A 149 -3.15 -24.12 4.94
C VAL A 149 -2.60 -23.25 3.82
N THR A 150 -2.30 -23.85 2.68
CA THR A 150 -1.79 -23.16 1.49
C THR A 150 -2.70 -23.42 0.30
N ALA A 151 -2.87 -22.40 -0.55
CA ALA A 151 -3.70 -22.48 -1.73
C ALA A 151 -3.06 -21.76 -2.91
N ASP A 152 -3.35 -22.20 -4.13
CA ASP A 152 -2.90 -21.55 -5.37
C ASP A 152 -3.70 -20.28 -5.72
N ARG A 153 -4.80 -20.03 -5.00
CA ARG A 153 -5.69 -18.87 -5.10
C ARG A 153 -6.24 -18.51 -3.72
N GLU A 154 -6.74 -17.29 -3.59
CA GLU A 154 -7.35 -16.84 -2.34
C GLU A 154 -8.53 -17.72 -1.91
N ILE A 155 -8.51 -18.12 -0.66
CA ILE A 155 -9.58 -18.85 0.03
C ILE A 155 -9.97 -18.09 1.29
N ILE A 156 -11.13 -18.45 1.84
CA ILE A 156 -11.58 -18.06 3.18
C ILE A 156 -11.54 -19.31 4.06
N LEU A 157 -11.11 -19.15 5.31
CA LEU A 157 -10.96 -20.24 6.27
C LEU A 157 -11.69 -19.90 7.57
N TYR A 158 -12.42 -20.85 8.12
CA TYR A 158 -12.93 -20.82 9.49
C TYR A 158 -12.46 -22.07 10.23
N GLY A 159 -12.17 -21.94 11.52
CA GLY A 159 -11.83 -23.06 12.40
C GLY A 159 -12.93 -23.26 13.43
N VAL A 160 -13.23 -24.52 13.78
CA VAL A 160 -14.14 -24.87 14.87
C VAL A 160 -13.49 -25.93 15.74
N ASN A 161 -13.45 -25.68 17.05
CA ASN A 161 -12.93 -26.59 18.05
C ASN A 161 -14.10 -27.27 18.76
N LYS A 162 -14.50 -28.46 18.30
CA LYS A 162 -15.70 -29.14 18.82
C LYS A 162 -15.33 -30.23 19.81
N GLU A 163 -15.99 -30.18 20.96
CA GLU A 163 -16.04 -31.26 21.93
C GLU A 163 -17.47 -31.34 22.47
N ARG A 164 -17.86 -32.47 23.06
CA ARG A 164 -19.24 -32.62 23.52
C ARG A 164 -19.57 -31.60 24.61
N HIS A 165 -20.58 -30.77 24.34
CA HIS A 165 -21.03 -29.68 25.23
C HIS A 165 -20.03 -28.53 25.39
N THR A 166 -19.06 -28.43 24.48
CA THR A 166 -18.07 -27.36 24.51
C THR A 166 -17.48 -27.13 23.11
N THR A 167 -18.04 -26.15 22.39
CA THR A 167 -17.70 -25.79 21.02
C THR A 167 -17.59 -24.28 20.89
N ASP A 168 -16.54 -23.82 20.20
CA ASP A 168 -16.55 -22.47 19.64
C ASP A 168 -15.68 -22.40 18.38
N GLY A 169 -15.78 -21.30 17.65
CA GLY A 169 -15.16 -21.14 16.34
C GLY A 169 -14.51 -19.78 16.14
N PHE A 170 -13.73 -19.65 15.07
CA PHE A 170 -13.01 -18.43 14.75
C PHE A 170 -12.87 -18.22 13.24
N LEU A 171 -12.71 -16.96 12.84
CA LEU A 171 -12.32 -16.61 11.48
C LEU A 171 -10.79 -16.78 11.31
N GLY A 172 -10.37 -17.59 10.35
CA GLY A 172 -8.96 -17.75 10.01
C GLY A 172 -8.39 -16.49 9.36
N LEU A 173 -7.33 -15.91 9.95
CA LEU A 173 -6.62 -14.77 9.40
C LEU A 173 -5.43 -15.24 8.53
N PRO A 174 -5.28 -14.75 7.28
CA PRO A 174 -4.18 -15.15 6.41
C PRO A 174 -2.84 -14.54 6.84
N VAL A 175 -1.73 -15.13 6.39
CA VAL A 175 -0.37 -14.74 6.81
C VAL A 175 -0.01 -13.29 6.42
N ASP A 176 -0.59 -12.77 5.35
CA ASP A 176 -0.37 -11.42 4.85
C ASP A 176 -1.10 -10.31 5.63
N VAL A 177 -2.01 -10.65 6.54
CA VAL A 177 -2.62 -9.71 7.50
C VAL A 177 -2.03 -9.80 8.91
N LEU A 178 -1.29 -10.87 9.23
CA LEU A 178 -0.73 -11.05 10.57
C LEU A 178 0.30 -9.97 10.90
N GLY A 179 0.26 -9.51 12.15
CA GLY A 179 1.11 -8.45 12.65
C GLY A 179 2.08 -8.90 13.73
N LYS A 180 2.66 -7.91 14.43
CA LYS A 180 3.71 -8.09 15.44
C LYS A 180 3.30 -7.67 16.85
N GLU A 181 2.13 -7.07 16.99
CA GLU A 181 1.62 -6.58 18.28
C GLU A 181 0.18 -7.03 18.45
N TYR A 182 -0.10 -7.66 19.60
CA TYR A 182 -1.41 -8.18 19.98
C TYR A 182 -1.66 -7.96 21.47
N PHE A 183 -2.92 -7.97 21.85
CA PHE A 183 -3.34 -8.15 23.24
C PHE A 183 -4.22 -9.39 23.35
N VAL A 184 -4.06 -10.13 24.44
CA VAL A 184 -4.89 -11.29 24.75
C VAL A 184 -6.31 -10.86 25.04
N ALA A 185 -7.26 -11.59 24.47
CA ALA A 185 -8.69 -11.33 24.53
C ALA A 185 -9.37 -12.61 25.06
N SER A 186 -9.62 -12.68 26.37
CA SER A 186 -10.05 -13.91 27.04
C SER A 186 -11.25 -13.62 27.95
N TYR A 187 -11.62 -14.61 28.76
CA TYR A 187 -12.67 -14.50 29.76
C TYR A 187 -12.19 -14.97 31.13
N THR A 188 -12.91 -14.55 32.17
CA THR A 188 -12.61 -14.97 33.55
C THR A 188 -12.75 -16.49 33.67
N ALA A 189 -11.71 -17.15 34.19
CA ALA A 189 -11.72 -18.59 34.41
C ALA A 189 -12.79 -19.02 35.44
N LEU A 190 -13.46 -20.15 35.17
CA LEU A 190 -14.45 -20.72 36.09
C LEU A 190 -13.77 -21.24 37.36
N ASP A 191 -12.72 -22.05 37.22
CA ASP A 191 -11.87 -22.51 38.30
C ASP A 191 -10.42 -22.74 37.84
N TRP A 192 -9.57 -23.22 38.76
CA TRP A 192 -8.13 -23.40 38.49
C TRP A 192 -7.80 -24.53 37.51
N SER A 193 -8.75 -25.41 37.18
CA SER A 193 -8.62 -26.51 36.23
C SER A 193 -9.11 -26.14 34.81
N LEU A 194 -9.78 -24.99 34.68
CA LEU A 194 -10.35 -24.43 33.44
C LEU A 194 -9.81 -23.01 33.19
N PRO A 195 -8.51 -22.89 32.86
CA PRO A 195 -7.84 -21.60 32.83
C PRO A 195 -8.24 -20.74 31.64
N SER A 196 -8.09 -19.42 31.81
CA SER A 196 -7.89 -18.48 30.70
C SER A 196 -6.61 -18.83 29.97
N GLU A 197 -6.62 -18.78 28.65
CA GLU A 197 -5.50 -19.26 27.83
C GLU A 197 -5.33 -18.49 26.53
N PHE A 198 -4.10 -18.51 26.03
CA PHE A 198 -3.76 -18.06 24.69
C PHE A 198 -2.60 -18.88 24.14
N ALA A 199 -2.49 -18.96 22.82
CA ALA A 199 -1.41 -19.64 22.14
C ALA A 199 -0.82 -18.76 21.03
N VAL A 200 0.51 -18.76 20.93
CA VAL A 200 1.24 -18.05 19.89
C VAL A 200 1.89 -19.06 18.95
N PHE A 201 1.64 -18.91 17.65
CA PHE A 201 2.13 -19.79 16.60
C PHE A 201 3.14 -19.06 15.71
N GLY A 202 4.29 -19.71 15.47
CA GLY A 202 5.34 -19.20 14.61
C GLY A 202 4.94 -19.28 13.14
N VAL A 203 4.97 -18.15 12.44
CA VAL A 203 4.77 -18.07 10.98
C VAL A 203 6.10 -18.24 10.25
N GLU A 204 7.17 -17.69 10.83
CA GLU A 204 8.54 -17.79 10.33
C GLU A 204 9.47 -18.43 11.38
N ASN A 205 10.57 -19.02 10.90
CA ASN A 205 11.58 -19.59 11.77
C ASN A 205 12.31 -18.52 12.59
N GLY A 206 12.73 -18.89 13.80
CA GLY A 206 13.48 -18.01 14.69
C GLY A 206 12.76 -16.71 15.04
N THR A 207 11.43 -16.73 15.20
CA THR A 207 10.63 -15.57 15.60
C THR A 207 10.75 -15.34 17.10
N SER A 208 11.24 -14.18 17.53
CA SER A 208 11.35 -13.84 18.94
C SER A 208 10.06 -13.18 19.42
N VAL A 209 9.50 -13.70 20.53
CA VAL A 209 8.24 -13.23 21.11
C VAL A 209 8.46 -12.83 22.56
N ASN A 210 7.96 -11.66 22.93
CA ASN A 210 7.89 -11.14 24.29
C ASN A 210 6.43 -10.99 24.70
N VAL A 211 6.06 -11.57 25.84
CA VAL A 211 4.71 -11.48 26.40
C VAL A 211 4.77 -10.80 27.76
N THR A 212 4.12 -9.66 27.90
CA THR A 212 3.92 -8.95 29.18
C THR A 212 2.57 -9.36 29.75
N LEU A 213 2.57 -10.00 30.91
CA LEU A 213 1.38 -10.65 31.46
C LEU A 213 0.52 -9.69 32.29
N LYS A 214 -0.82 -9.77 32.17
CA LYS A 214 -1.76 -9.15 33.12
C LYS A 214 -2.19 -10.08 34.26
N GLY A 215 -2.02 -11.39 34.09
CA GLY A 215 -2.40 -12.41 35.07
C GLY A 215 -1.24 -13.29 35.54
N TRP A 216 -1.50 -14.09 36.58
CA TRP A 216 -0.56 -15.10 37.07
C TRP A 216 -0.45 -16.25 36.08
N VAL A 217 0.77 -16.70 35.80
CA VAL A 217 1.04 -17.80 34.85
C VAL A 217 2.11 -18.72 35.43
N TYR A 218 1.98 -20.02 35.19
CA TYR A 218 3.09 -20.96 35.37
C TYR A 218 3.51 -21.51 34.02
N HIS A 219 4.78 -21.34 33.67
CA HIS A 219 5.31 -21.76 32.38
C HIS A 219 6.77 -22.19 32.55
N ASP A 220 7.19 -23.25 31.87
CA ASP A 220 8.56 -23.80 31.92
C ASP A 220 9.12 -24.02 33.34
N GLY A 221 8.29 -24.56 34.24
CA GLY A 221 8.73 -24.88 35.60
C GLY A 221 8.78 -23.68 36.56
N ARG A 222 8.29 -22.51 36.13
CA ARG A 222 8.42 -21.25 36.87
C ARG A 222 7.09 -20.50 36.96
N ASP A 223 6.87 -19.87 38.12
CA ASP A 223 5.79 -18.91 38.35
C ASP A 223 6.16 -17.50 37.85
N TYR A 224 5.22 -16.89 37.12
CA TYR A 224 5.25 -15.52 36.65
C TYR A 224 4.06 -14.76 37.27
N TYR A 225 4.36 -13.57 37.77
CA TYR A 225 3.40 -12.66 38.39
C TYR A 225 2.87 -11.69 37.32
N PRO A 226 1.73 -11.00 37.53
CA PRO A 226 1.34 -9.87 36.68
C PRO A 226 2.50 -8.89 36.46
N GLU A 227 2.54 -8.28 35.28
CA GLU A 227 3.62 -7.43 34.74
C GLU A 227 4.96 -8.14 34.45
N SER A 228 5.06 -9.45 34.68
CA SER A 228 6.25 -10.21 34.28
C SER A 228 6.29 -10.39 32.77
N VAL A 229 7.52 -10.41 32.22
CA VAL A 229 7.76 -10.68 30.80
C VAL A 229 8.24 -12.12 30.60
N ILE A 230 7.54 -12.87 29.76
CA ILE A 230 7.99 -14.17 29.24
C ILE A 230 8.56 -13.95 27.84
N THR A 231 9.78 -14.44 27.60
CA THR A 231 10.43 -14.39 26.28
C THR A 231 10.70 -15.79 25.78
N PHE A 232 10.35 -16.05 24.53
CA PHE A 232 10.65 -17.32 23.85
C PHE A 232 10.87 -17.10 22.35
N THR A 233 11.38 -18.12 21.67
CA THR A 233 11.58 -18.13 20.22
C THR A 233 10.75 -19.26 19.62
N LEU A 234 10.05 -18.98 18.53
CA LEU A 234 9.24 -19.93 17.79
C LEU A 234 9.84 -20.21 16.42
N ASP A 235 9.90 -21.49 16.05
CA ASP A 235 10.06 -21.88 14.65
C ASP A 235 8.69 -21.96 13.94
N ARG A 236 8.71 -22.07 12.60
CA ARG A 236 7.48 -22.14 11.79
C ARG A 236 6.64 -23.36 12.18
N LEU A 237 5.35 -23.12 12.42
CA LEU A 237 4.35 -24.09 12.92
C LEU A 237 4.61 -24.61 14.34
N GLU A 238 5.59 -24.04 15.05
CA GLU A 238 5.72 -24.26 16.48
C GLU A 238 4.76 -23.35 17.23
N ALA A 239 4.21 -23.86 18.34
CA ALA A 239 3.29 -23.16 19.19
C ALA A 239 3.78 -23.16 20.64
N VAL A 240 3.49 -22.09 21.37
CA VAL A 240 3.59 -22.03 22.82
C VAL A 240 2.22 -21.65 23.36
N GLN A 241 1.62 -22.53 24.18
CA GLN A 241 0.40 -22.24 24.92
C GLN A 241 0.72 -21.72 26.32
N ILE A 242 0.02 -20.67 26.74
CA ILE A 242 0.13 -20.08 28.06
C ILE A 242 -1.26 -20.12 28.71
N GLN A 243 -1.30 -20.64 29.93
CA GLN A 243 -2.53 -20.77 30.73
C GLN A 243 -2.39 -20.00 32.04
N GLY A 244 -3.50 -19.38 32.44
CA GLY A 244 -3.62 -18.66 33.69
C GLY A 244 -3.56 -19.61 34.88
N ARG A 245 -2.82 -19.22 35.92
CA ARG A 245 -2.77 -19.96 37.19
C ARG A 245 -3.74 -19.35 38.20
N TYR A 246 -4.31 -20.20 39.05
CA TYR A 246 -5.22 -19.80 40.14
C TYR A 246 -6.48 -19.06 39.64
N GLY A 247 -6.93 -19.38 38.43
CA GLY A 247 -8.10 -18.75 37.83
C GLY A 247 -7.87 -17.30 37.40
N SER A 248 -6.63 -16.91 37.09
CA SER A 248 -6.31 -15.60 36.54
C SER A 248 -6.95 -15.42 35.17
N ASP A 249 -7.46 -14.21 34.93
CA ASP A 249 -7.85 -13.74 33.60
C ASP A 249 -6.60 -13.16 32.92
N LEU A 250 -6.28 -13.64 31.72
CA LEU A 250 -5.11 -13.20 30.96
C LEU A 250 -5.42 -12.06 29.98
N THR A 251 -6.67 -11.60 29.90
CA THR A 251 -7.10 -10.48 29.06
C THR A 251 -6.19 -9.28 29.29
N GLY A 252 -5.73 -8.66 28.20
CA GLY A 252 -4.83 -7.52 28.25
C GLY A 252 -3.34 -7.85 28.31
N SER A 253 -2.96 -9.12 28.38
CA SER A 253 -1.54 -9.50 28.26
C SER A 253 -1.03 -9.10 26.87
N ARG A 254 0.07 -8.36 26.81
CA ARG A 254 0.60 -7.78 25.56
C ARG A 254 1.64 -8.69 24.94
N ILE A 255 1.46 -9.04 23.68
CA ILE A 255 2.37 -9.88 22.89
C ILE A 255 3.05 -8.99 21.85
N VAL A 256 4.39 -8.99 21.84
CA VAL A 256 5.21 -8.26 20.86
C VAL A 256 6.24 -9.21 20.26
N SER A 257 6.36 -9.22 18.93
CA SER A 257 7.32 -10.05 18.21
C SER A 257 8.15 -9.26 17.20
N ASP A 258 9.28 -9.81 16.79
CA ASP A 258 10.14 -9.23 15.73
C ASP A 258 9.63 -9.54 14.31
N LYS A 259 8.88 -10.63 14.16
CA LYS A 259 8.23 -11.11 12.92
C LYS A 259 6.75 -11.42 13.15
N PRO A 260 5.93 -11.50 12.10
CA PRO A 260 4.52 -11.83 12.25
C PRO A 260 4.29 -13.16 12.98
N VAL A 261 3.29 -13.19 13.86
CA VAL A 261 2.83 -14.38 14.59
C VAL A 261 1.32 -14.54 14.45
N SER A 262 0.83 -15.77 14.56
CA SER A 262 -0.61 -16.07 14.67
C SER A 262 -0.96 -16.27 16.15
N VAL A 263 -2.06 -15.67 16.60
CA VAL A 263 -2.44 -15.64 18.03
C VAL A 263 -3.87 -16.13 18.20
N MET A 264 -4.03 -17.22 18.94
CA MET A 264 -5.31 -17.70 19.42
C MET A 264 -5.49 -17.28 20.88
N SER A 265 -6.68 -16.85 21.25
CA SER A 265 -6.98 -16.40 22.61
C SER A 265 -8.36 -16.85 23.05
N GLY A 266 -8.53 -17.18 24.33
CA GLY A 266 -9.77 -17.78 24.79
C GLY A 266 -9.70 -18.37 26.19
N VAL A 267 -10.55 -19.34 26.47
CA VAL A 267 -10.57 -20.07 27.74
C VAL A 267 -10.85 -21.54 27.48
N ARG A 268 -10.33 -22.43 28.34
CA ARG A 268 -10.57 -23.86 28.20
C ARG A 268 -12.05 -24.24 28.33
N CYS A 269 -12.74 -23.68 29.33
CA CYS A 269 -14.20 -23.72 29.48
C CYS A 269 -14.61 -22.66 30.52
N THR A 270 -15.66 -21.89 30.30
CA THR A 270 -16.18 -20.98 31.33
C THR A 270 -17.68 -20.70 31.23
N TYR A 271 -18.26 -20.27 32.35
CA TYR A 271 -19.61 -19.70 32.39
C TYR A 271 -19.56 -18.23 32.01
N VAL A 272 -20.53 -17.77 31.22
CA VAL A 272 -20.65 -16.36 30.84
C VAL A 272 -22.02 -15.81 31.25
N PRO A 273 -22.09 -14.87 32.20
CA PRO A 273 -21.09 -14.60 33.23
C PRO A 273 -20.97 -15.79 34.20
N LYS A 274 -20.04 -15.69 35.15
CA LYS A 274 -19.63 -16.81 36.02
C LYS A 274 -20.76 -17.39 36.89
N GLU A 275 -21.85 -16.67 37.03
CA GLU A 275 -23.02 -17.04 37.83
C GLU A 275 -24.00 -17.98 37.12
N TYR A 276 -23.94 -18.09 35.79
CA TYR A 276 -24.95 -18.80 35.00
C TYR A 276 -24.34 -19.94 34.20
N CYS A 277 -24.81 -21.17 34.48
CA CYS A 277 -24.43 -22.35 33.72
C CYS A 277 -24.90 -22.24 32.25
N CYS A 278 -24.25 -22.93 31.30
CA CYS A 278 -23.16 -23.90 31.48
C CYS A 278 -21.87 -23.47 30.79
N CYS A 279 -20.78 -24.24 30.97
CA CYS A 279 -19.47 -23.80 30.53
C CYS A 279 -19.28 -24.20 29.08
N ASP A 280 -18.63 -23.33 28.33
CA ASP A 280 -18.22 -23.59 26.96
C ASP A 280 -16.77 -23.15 26.76
N HIS A 281 -16.10 -23.77 25.80
CA HIS A 281 -14.82 -23.29 25.27
C HIS A 281 -15.08 -21.96 24.58
N LEU A 282 -14.15 -21.02 24.73
CA LEU A 282 -14.22 -19.76 23.99
C LEU A 282 -12.92 -19.62 23.23
N VAL A 283 -12.98 -19.24 21.96
CA VAL A 283 -11.78 -19.04 21.14
C VAL A 283 -11.99 -17.96 20.10
N GLU A 284 -10.95 -17.17 19.84
CA GLU A 284 -10.90 -16.28 18.70
C GLU A 284 -9.48 -16.22 18.13
N HIS A 285 -9.38 -16.04 16.82
CA HIS A 285 -8.11 -15.71 16.16
C HIS A 285 -7.93 -14.19 16.21
N VAL A 286 -7.07 -13.74 17.11
CA VAL A 286 -6.97 -12.32 17.47
C VAL A 286 -6.34 -11.52 16.32
N PRO A 287 -6.98 -10.45 15.82
CA PRO A 287 -6.39 -9.58 14.82
C PRO A 287 -5.32 -8.66 15.43
N PRO A 288 -4.26 -8.28 14.67
CA PRO A 288 -3.19 -7.45 15.20
C PRO A 288 -3.63 -6.01 15.43
N VAL A 289 -2.97 -5.31 16.36
CA VAL A 289 -3.35 -3.97 16.83
C VAL A 289 -3.49 -2.94 15.70
N ASN A 290 -2.70 -3.02 14.63
CA ASN A 290 -2.77 -2.10 13.49
C ASN A 290 -4.07 -2.22 12.67
N THR A 291 -4.90 -3.24 12.92
CA THR A 291 -6.20 -3.43 12.27
C THR A 291 -7.38 -3.02 13.15
N TRP A 292 -7.12 -2.61 14.39
CA TRP A 292 -8.14 -2.22 15.36
C TRP A 292 -8.73 -0.85 15.02
N GLY A 293 -10.01 -0.68 15.31
CA GLY A 293 -10.75 0.55 15.01
C GLY A 293 -11.20 1.29 16.26
N ARG A 294 -11.95 2.37 16.05
CA ARG A 294 -12.44 3.24 17.12
C ARG A 294 -13.95 3.26 17.27
N ARG A 295 -14.69 2.76 16.27
CA ARG A 295 -16.15 2.83 16.21
C ARG A 295 -16.75 1.46 15.99
N PHE A 296 -17.68 1.09 16.85
CA PHE A 296 -18.36 -0.20 16.81
C PHE A 296 -19.85 -0.01 17.02
N VAL A 297 -20.61 -0.95 16.50
CA VAL A 297 -22.04 -1.02 16.69
C VAL A 297 -22.41 -2.42 17.12
N THR A 298 -23.21 -2.53 18.18
CA THR A 298 -23.65 -3.81 18.70
C THR A 298 -25.01 -4.19 18.14
N VAL A 299 -25.21 -5.50 17.97
CA VAL A 299 -26.50 -6.09 17.60
C VAL A 299 -26.78 -7.21 18.59
N PRO A 300 -27.93 -7.20 19.29
CA PRO A 300 -28.31 -8.30 20.17
C PRO A 300 -28.26 -9.64 19.42
N LEU A 301 -27.97 -10.73 20.12
CA LEU A 301 -28.08 -12.07 19.55
C LEU A 301 -29.54 -12.50 19.43
N ALA A 302 -29.92 -13.10 18.29
CA ALA A 302 -31.26 -13.61 18.09
C ALA A 302 -31.59 -14.66 19.15
N VAL A 303 -32.88 -14.82 19.46
CA VAL A 303 -33.44 -15.71 20.49
C VAL A 303 -33.01 -15.42 21.93
N ARG A 304 -31.88 -14.79 22.22
CA ARG A 304 -31.41 -14.49 23.57
C ARG A 304 -32.23 -13.38 24.22
N GLU A 305 -32.67 -13.58 25.47
CA GLU A 305 -33.49 -12.61 26.22
C GLU A 305 -32.72 -11.94 27.37
N ALA A 306 -31.60 -12.52 27.82
CA ALA A 306 -30.79 -11.97 28.90
C ALA A 306 -29.86 -10.80 28.47
N GLY A 307 -29.81 -10.49 27.18
CA GLY A 307 -28.79 -9.62 26.58
C GLY A 307 -27.39 -10.26 26.55
N ASP A 308 -26.42 -9.49 26.09
CA ASP A 308 -25.05 -9.97 25.82
C ASP A 308 -24.03 -9.29 26.74
N ILE A 309 -22.82 -9.86 26.79
CA ILE A 309 -21.67 -9.24 27.47
C ILE A 309 -20.68 -8.74 26.42
N PHE A 310 -20.12 -7.55 26.62
CA PHE A 310 -19.08 -7.00 25.78
C PHE A 310 -17.80 -6.75 26.57
N ARG A 311 -16.64 -7.09 26.01
CA ARG A 311 -15.34 -6.68 26.56
C ARG A 311 -14.62 -5.77 25.58
N LEU A 312 -14.19 -4.62 26.07
CA LEU A 312 -13.50 -3.59 25.32
C LEU A 312 -12.07 -3.51 25.82
N VAL A 313 -11.08 -3.82 24.99
CA VAL A 313 -9.65 -3.85 25.34
C VAL A 313 -8.95 -2.67 24.67
N ALA A 314 -8.27 -1.84 25.44
CA ALA A 314 -7.55 -0.68 24.91
C ALA A 314 -6.16 -1.05 24.38
N ALA A 315 -5.81 -0.55 23.19
CA ALA A 315 -4.47 -0.79 22.64
C ALA A 315 -3.40 0.16 23.20
N ARG A 316 -3.83 1.31 23.72
CA ARG A 316 -2.98 2.45 24.11
C ARG A 316 -3.44 3.04 25.44
N ASP A 317 -2.52 3.72 26.11
CA ASP A 317 -2.79 4.39 27.39
C ASP A 317 -3.78 5.55 27.21
N ASN A 318 -4.48 5.94 28.29
CA ASN A 318 -5.45 7.04 28.26
C ASN A 318 -6.54 6.93 27.16
N THR A 319 -6.90 5.70 26.76
CA THR A 319 -7.98 5.48 25.80
C THR A 319 -9.32 5.75 26.45
N THR A 320 -10.01 6.82 26.06
CA THR A 320 -11.33 7.15 26.58
C THR A 320 -12.38 6.49 25.71
N VAL A 321 -13.24 5.68 26.33
CA VAL A 321 -14.31 4.91 25.69
C VAL A 321 -15.66 5.45 26.11
N ASN A 322 -16.49 5.78 25.13
CA ASN A 322 -17.87 6.21 25.30
C ASN A 322 -18.82 5.17 24.71
N VAL A 323 -19.90 4.87 25.44
CA VAL A 323 -20.91 3.90 25.06
C VAL A 323 -22.26 4.58 25.10
N THR A 324 -22.94 4.63 23.95
CA THR A 324 -24.28 5.19 23.83
C THR A 324 -25.31 4.08 23.67
N GLY A 325 -26.59 4.39 23.92
CA GLY A 325 -27.67 3.40 23.97
C GLY A 325 -27.89 2.79 25.35
N VAL A 326 -26.97 2.99 26.30
CA VAL A 326 -27.08 2.58 27.71
C VAL A 326 -26.64 3.68 28.67
N HIS A 327 -27.16 3.67 29.90
CA HIS A 327 -26.83 4.65 30.93
C HIS A 327 -25.52 4.31 31.66
N VAL A 328 -24.40 4.45 30.96
CA VAL A 328 -23.05 4.31 31.55
C VAL A 328 -22.24 5.57 31.27
N SER A 329 -21.39 5.95 32.24
CA SER A 329 -20.45 7.07 32.03
C SER A 329 -19.25 6.62 31.20
N PRO A 330 -18.65 7.51 30.39
CA PRO A 330 -17.40 7.22 29.70
C PRO A 330 -16.31 6.76 30.67
N ARG A 331 -15.42 5.90 30.18
CA ARG A 331 -14.33 5.33 30.98
C ARG A 331 -13.00 5.46 30.24
N THR A 332 -11.96 5.87 30.95
CA THR A 332 -10.58 5.86 30.45
C THR A 332 -9.89 4.55 30.83
N LEU A 333 -9.19 3.96 29.87
CA LEU A 333 -8.49 2.68 29.97
C LEU A 333 -7.04 2.86 29.54
N ASP A 334 -6.13 2.23 30.27
CA ASP A 334 -4.72 2.14 29.85
C ASP A 334 -4.48 0.96 28.90
N ALA A 335 -3.31 0.87 28.28
CA ALA A 335 -3.00 -0.19 27.33
C ALA A 335 -3.12 -1.57 27.99
N GLY A 336 -3.90 -2.44 27.35
CA GLY A 336 -4.24 -3.77 27.84
C GLY A 336 -5.25 -3.78 28.99
N ASP A 337 -5.71 -2.64 29.49
CA ASP A 337 -6.86 -2.63 30.38
C ASP A 337 -8.13 -2.93 29.59
N PHE A 338 -9.11 -3.54 30.25
CA PHE A 338 -10.39 -3.86 29.65
C PHE A 338 -11.57 -3.39 30.49
N TRP A 339 -12.67 -3.14 29.79
CA TRP A 339 -13.97 -2.84 30.39
C TRP A 339 -14.99 -3.88 29.94
N GLU A 340 -15.56 -4.58 30.92
CA GLU A 340 -16.71 -5.47 30.72
C GLU A 340 -18.03 -4.70 30.89
N LEU A 341 -18.89 -4.80 29.89
CA LEU A 341 -20.25 -4.26 29.87
C LEU A 341 -21.23 -5.42 29.85
N ASP A 342 -22.09 -5.50 30.86
CA ASP A 342 -23.18 -6.47 30.92
C ASP A 342 -24.51 -5.76 30.65
N LEU A 343 -25.19 -6.14 29.57
CA LEU A 343 -26.46 -5.54 29.17
C LEU A 343 -27.65 -6.38 29.66
N TRP A 344 -27.84 -6.43 30.97
CA TRP A 344 -28.90 -7.20 31.59
C TRP A 344 -30.31 -6.78 31.09
N ASN A 345 -31.12 -7.74 30.62
CA ASN A 345 -32.51 -7.54 30.15
C ASN A 345 -32.69 -6.56 28.97
N SER A 346 -31.68 -6.40 28.11
CA SER A 346 -31.69 -5.39 27.04
C SER A 346 -31.94 -5.97 25.64
N THR A 347 -33.00 -6.76 25.47
CA THR A 347 -33.24 -7.57 24.25
C THR A 347 -33.30 -6.78 22.93
N ASP A 348 -33.62 -5.49 22.98
CA ASP A 348 -33.71 -4.60 21.80
C ASP A 348 -32.67 -3.46 21.80
N THR A 349 -31.74 -3.44 22.77
CA THR A 349 -30.86 -2.30 22.97
C THR A 349 -29.63 -2.41 22.08
N HIS A 350 -29.60 -1.57 21.04
CA HIS A 350 -28.42 -1.38 20.20
C HIS A 350 -27.54 -0.32 20.86
N MET A 351 -26.23 -0.57 20.90
CA MET A 351 -25.26 0.39 21.40
C MET A 351 -24.32 0.82 20.30
N THR A 352 -23.79 2.02 20.45
CA THR A 352 -22.59 2.43 19.72
C THR A 352 -21.47 2.61 20.71
N ILE A 353 -20.28 2.16 20.31
CA ILE A 353 -19.06 2.30 21.08
C ILE A 353 -18.14 3.19 20.25
N ALA A 354 -17.70 4.29 20.85
CA ALA A 354 -16.71 5.18 20.29
C ALA A 354 -15.53 5.31 21.27
N SER A 355 -14.33 5.45 20.73
CA SER A 355 -13.11 5.57 21.53
C SER A 355 -12.16 6.59 20.93
N SER A 356 -11.36 7.25 21.78
CA SER A 356 -10.34 8.21 21.35
C SER A 356 -9.19 7.54 20.59
N LEU A 357 -8.78 6.34 21.03
CA LEU A 357 -7.70 5.54 20.46
C LEU A 357 -8.18 4.10 20.17
N PRO A 358 -7.48 3.31 19.34
CA PRO A 358 -7.96 2.00 18.92
C PRO A 358 -8.22 1.03 20.06
N ILE A 359 -9.35 0.33 19.95
CA ILE A 359 -9.77 -0.73 20.87
C ILE A 359 -10.14 -2.00 20.09
N MET A 360 -10.14 -3.13 20.79
CA MET A 360 -10.79 -4.36 20.34
C MET A 360 -12.06 -4.56 21.14
N VAL A 361 -13.13 -5.00 20.46
CA VAL A 361 -14.41 -5.30 21.10
C VAL A 361 -14.76 -6.76 20.86
N LEU A 362 -15.10 -7.46 21.93
CA LEU A 362 -15.63 -8.83 21.90
C LEU A 362 -17.07 -8.82 22.36
N GLN A 363 -17.92 -9.63 21.74
CA GLN A 363 -19.27 -9.94 22.19
C GLN A 363 -19.31 -11.39 22.67
N PHE A 364 -19.96 -11.62 23.79
CA PHE A 364 -20.13 -12.94 24.38
C PHE A 364 -21.62 -13.26 24.55
N SER A 365 -22.02 -14.44 24.09
CA SER A 365 -23.32 -15.01 24.42
C SER A 365 -23.31 -15.47 25.88
N LYS A 366 -24.39 -15.20 26.61
CA LYS A 366 -24.54 -15.68 27.98
C LYS A 366 -24.95 -17.15 28.03
N GLY A 367 -24.65 -17.82 29.14
CA GLY A 367 -25.05 -19.20 29.42
C GLY A 367 -26.55 -19.35 29.65
N GLN A 368 -27.05 -20.56 29.41
CA GLN A 368 -28.45 -20.97 29.51
C GLN A 368 -29.24 -20.40 30.70
N GLU A 369 -28.66 -20.41 31.91
CA GLU A 369 -29.41 -20.02 33.12
C GLU A 369 -29.72 -18.52 33.21
N SER A 370 -29.11 -17.70 32.33
CA SER A 370 -29.37 -16.25 32.29
C SER A 370 -30.79 -15.90 31.82
N ASP A 371 -31.36 -16.69 30.90
CA ASP A 371 -32.72 -16.52 30.35
C ASP A 371 -33.52 -17.82 30.22
N ASN A 372 -33.00 -18.95 30.71
CA ASN A 372 -33.57 -20.29 30.54
C ASN A 372 -33.70 -20.75 29.08
N ILE A 373 -32.90 -20.20 28.17
CA ILE A 373 -32.85 -20.64 26.77
C ILE A 373 -31.71 -21.64 26.62
N THR A 374 -32.04 -22.87 26.22
CA THR A 374 -31.09 -23.99 26.17
C THR A 374 -30.03 -23.82 25.09
N THR A 375 -28.94 -23.15 25.45
CA THR A 375 -27.73 -22.96 24.66
C THR A 375 -26.55 -22.57 25.55
N ASP A 376 -25.34 -22.79 25.06
CA ASP A 376 -24.11 -22.49 25.78
C ASP A 376 -23.52 -21.13 25.34
N PRO A 377 -22.56 -20.57 26.10
CA PRO A 377 -21.91 -19.31 25.75
C PRO A 377 -20.88 -19.46 24.62
N PHE A 378 -20.67 -18.42 23.82
CA PHE A 378 -19.57 -18.33 22.85
C PHE A 378 -18.96 -16.94 22.87
N MET A 379 -17.78 -16.78 22.26
CA MET A 379 -17.09 -15.50 22.08
C MET A 379 -16.99 -15.15 20.59
N MET A 380 -17.10 -13.87 20.26
CA MET A 380 -16.86 -13.40 18.89
C MET A 380 -16.26 -12.00 18.85
N TYR A 381 -15.27 -11.80 17.98
CA TYR A 381 -14.74 -10.50 17.65
C TYR A 381 -15.79 -9.64 16.94
N LEU A 382 -16.04 -8.44 17.45
CA LEU A 382 -16.94 -7.47 16.84
C LEU A 382 -16.13 -6.56 15.89
N PRO A 383 -16.36 -6.61 14.57
CA PRO A 383 -15.65 -5.76 13.62
C PRO A 383 -15.92 -4.27 13.88
N PRO A 384 -14.90 -3.41 13.86
CA PRO A 384 -15.11 -1.97 13.81
C PRO A 384 -15.71 -1.56 12.46
N VAL A 385 -16.42 -0.43 12.41
CA VAL A 385 -17.09 0.08 11.20
C VAL A 385 -16.09 0.26 10.05
N GLU A 386 -14.85 0.61 10.36
CA GLU A 386 -13.75 0.75 9.41
C GLU A 386 -13.40 -0.56 8.67
N GLN A 387 -13.73 -1.73 9.24
CA GLN A 387 -13.39 -3.04 8.68
C GLN A 387 -14.54 -3.74 7.95
N PHE A 388 -15.70 -3.06 7.78
CA PHE A 388 -16.85 -3.62 7.06
C PHE A 388 -16.50 -3.90 5.59
N ALA A 389 -16.91 -5.05 5.08
CA ALA A 389 -16.72 -5.47 3.69
C ALA A 389 -18.02 -5.38 2.86
N ALA A 390 -17.90 -5.55 1.54
CA ALA A 390 -19.02 -5.48 0.59
C ALA A 390 -19.62 -6.86 0.24
N ASP A 391 -18.91 -7.95 0.56
CA ASP A 391 -19.40 -9.31 0.36
C ASP A 391 -18.75 -10.35 1.29
N TYR A 392 -19.56 -11.31 1.72
CA TYR A 392 -19.20 -12.34 2.69
C TYR A 392 -19.64 -13.71 2.19
N THR A 393 -18.78 -14.71 2.39
CA THR A 393 -19.10 -16.13 2.19
C THR A 393 -18.82 -16.85 3.50
N PHE A 394 -19.82 -17.51 4.07
CA PHE A 394 -19.72 -18.23 5.34
C PHE A 394 -20.39 -19.60 5.26
N ALA A 395 -20.04 -20.50 6.18
CA ALA A 395 -20.68 -21.80 6.33
C ALA A 395 -21.44 -21.88 7.64
N THR A 396 -22.56 -22.61 7.63
CA THR A 396 -23.17 -23.08 8.87
C THR A 396 -22.36 -24.23 9.45
N VAL A 397 -22.20 -24.25 10.76
CA VAL A 397 -21.59 -25.35 11.50
C VAL A 397 -22.63 -26.43 11.79
N ASP A 398 -22.24 -27.71 11.71
CA ASP A 398 -23.06 -28.84 12.15
C ASP A 398 -22.73 -29.19 13.62
N ALA A 399 -23.72 -29.68 14.38
CA ALA A 399 -23.54 -30.04 15.79
C ALA A 399 -22.97 -31.46 15.95
N LEU A 400 -22.14 -31.67 16.99
CA LEU A 400 -21.72 -33.02 17.43
C LEU A 400 -22.85 -33.78 18.12
N THR A 401 -23.87 -33.07 18.60
CA THR A 401 -25.00 -33.62 19.35
C THR A 401 -26.19 -33.95 18.43
N SER A 402 -27.24 -34.60 18.98
CA SER A 402 -28.41 -34.99 18.19
C SER A 402 -29.30 -33.82 17.72
N THR A 403 -29.01 -32.58 18.16
CA THR A 403 -29.78 -31.38 17.81
C THR A 403 -28.99 -30.51 16.84
N ALA A 404 -29.56 -30.22 15.68
CA ALA A 404 -28.94 -29.31 14.71
C ALA A 404 -28.89 -27.87 15.23
N TYR A 405 -27.89 -27.11 14.80
CA TYR A 405 -27.80 -25.69 15.07
C TYR A 405 -28.96 -24.91 14.45
N THR A 406 -29.51 -23.98 15.21
CA THR A 406 -30.36 -22.90 14.70
C THR A 406 -29.45 -21.72 14.37
N ASN A 407 -29.30 -21.43 13.09
CA ASN A 407 -28.27 -20.52 12.57
C ASN A 407 -28.83 -19.12 12.29
N PHE A 408 -28.04 -18.10 12.61
CA PHE A 408 -28.37 -16.70 12.39
C PHE A 408 -27.17 -15.91 11.86
N VAL A 409 -27.46 -14.79 11.21
CA VAL A 409 -26.46 -13.74 10.98
C VAL A 409 -26.98 -12.38 11.41
N ASN A 410 -26.12 -11.60 12.07
CA ASN A 410 -26.36 -10.19 12.34
C ASN A 410 -25.71 -9.35 11.24
N ILE A 411 -26.47 -8.42 10.66
CA ILE A 411 -26.01 -7.52 9.61
C ILE A 411 -26.18 -6.08 10.07
N VAL A 412 -25.15 -5.25 9.92
CA VAL A 412 -25.19 -3.80 10.15
C VAL A 412 -24.82 -3.08 8.87
N ILE A 413 -25.68 -2.20 8.37
CA ILE A 413 -25.47 -1.45 7.13
C ILE A 413 -26.05 -0.04 7.25
N LYS A 414 -25.56 0.91 6.47
CA LYS A 414 -26.19 2.23 6.32
C LYS A 414 -27.66 2.08 5.91
N THR A 415 -28.58 2.75 6.59
CA THR A 415 -30.02 2.62 6.39
C THR A 415 -30.44 2.86 4.93
N SER A 416 -29.79 3.83 4.26
CA SER A 416 -30.04 4.14 2.85
C SER A 416 -29.69 3.01 1.87
N GLU A 417 -28.82 2.08 2.27
CA GLU A 417 -28.25 1.05 1.40
C GLU A 417 -28.83 -0.36 1.64
N THR A 418 -29.79 -0.51 2.55
CA THR A 418 -30.39 -1.82 2.91
C THR A 418 -30.97 -2.58 1.70
N SER A 419 -31.49 -1.86 0.71
CA SER A 419 -32.20 -2.43 -0.44
C SER A 419 -31.32 -3.20 -1.44
N GLY A 420 -30.00 -2.98 -1.44
CA GLY A 420 -29.09 -3.63 -2.38
C GLY A 420 -28.49 -4.94 -1.89
N LEU A 421 -28.83 -5.42 -0.68
CA LEU A 421 -28.34 -6.69 -0.16
C LEU A 421 -29.00 -7.90 -0.82
N THR A 422 -28.19 -8.91 -1.10
CA THR A 422 -28.63 -10.20 -1.64
C THR A 422 -28.11 -11.35 -0.77
N TYR A 423 -28.95 -12.36 -0.56
CA TYR A 423 -28.67 -13.63 0.11
C TYR A 423 -28.80 -14.77 -0.91
N ASP A 424 -27.69 -15.46 -1.16
CA ASP A 424 -27.55 -16.51 -2.18
C ASP A 424 -28.04 -16.07 -3.58
N GLY A 425 -27.74 -14.81 -3.92
CA GLY A 425 -28.11 -14.19 -5.20
C GLY A 425 -29.55 -13.71 -5.29
N ASN A 426 -30.38 -13.95 -4.27
CA ASN A 426 -31.75 -13.45 -4.19
C ASN A 426 -31.82 -12.22 -3.29
N PRO A 427 -32.80 -11.31 -3.46
CA PRO A 427 -33.06 -10.26 -2.46
C PRO A 427 -33.30 -10.87 -1.08
N LEU A 428 -32.97 -10.13 -0.02
CA LEU A 428 -33.33 -10.54 1.34
C LEU A 428 -34.86 -10.80 1.46
N PRO A 429 -35.30 -11.72 2.34
CA PRO A 429 -36.72 -12.01 2.51
C PRO A 429 -37.55 -10.74 2.75
N ASN A 430 -38.73 -10.63 2.14
CA ASN A 430 -39.60 -9.45 2.33
C ASN A 430 -40.03 -9.23 3.80
N ALA A 431 -39.89 -10.25 4.65
CA ALA A 431 -40.17 -10.19 6.09
C ALA A 431 -38.97 -9.69 6.92
N THR A 432 -37.81 -9.42 6.30
CA THR A 432 -36.64 -8.84 6.97
C THR A 432 -37.01 -7.50 7.60
N THR A 433 -36.83 -7.41 8.91
CA THR A 433 -37.14 -6.22 9.70
C THR A 433 -35.84 -5.50 10.05
N TRP A 434 -35.74 -4.24 9.68
CA TRP A 434 -34.58 -3.40 9.97
C TRP A 434 -34.84 -2.56 11.22
N SER A 435 -33.94 -2.67 12.19
CA SER A 435 -33.94 -1.88 13.41
C SER A 435 -32.93 -0.74 13.26
N PRO A 436 -33.35 0.54 13.35
CA PRO A 436 -32.39 1.65 13.32
C PRO A 436 -31.51 1.60 14.57
N ILE A 437 -30.21 1.83 14.38
CA ILE A 437 -29.26 1.94 15.50
C ILE A 437 -29.27 3.40 15.98
N PRO A 438 -29.55 3.65 17.27
CA PRO A 438 -29.58 5.01 17.83
C PRO A 438 -28.32 5.81 17.49
N ASP A 439 -28.51 7.09 17.21
CA ASP A 439 -27.42 8.07 16.98
C ASP A 439 -26.48 7.74 15.81
N THR A 440 -26.93 6.92 14.85
CA THR A 440 -26.19 6.59 13.62
C THR A 440 -27.09 6.67 12.38
N ASP A 441 -26.48 6.64 11.20
CA ASP A 441 -27.17 6.44 9.91
C ASP A 441 -27.28 4.94 9.53
N GLN A 442 -27.13 4.04 10.51
CA GLN A 442 -27.08 2.60 10.31
C GLN A 442 -28.35 1.90 10.81
N SER A 443 -28.60 0.72 10.26
CA SER A 443 -29.65 -0.18 10.71
C SER A 443 -29.12 -1.61 10.76
N ALA A 444 -29.64 -2.36 11.73
CA ALA A 444 -29.29 -3.75 11.93
C ALA A 444 -30.47 -4.67 11.57
N THR A 445 -30.15 -5.89 11.17
CA THR A 445 -31.12 -6.98 11.08
C THR A 445 -30.49 -8.28 11.56
N GLN A 446 -31.32 -9.15 12.13
CA GLN A 446 -30.98 -10.53 12.43
C GLN A 446 -31.66 -11.40 11.37
N LEU A 447 -30.90 -12.19 10.63
CA LEU A 447 -31.42 -13.06 9.56
C LEU A 447 -31.28 -14.53 9.97
N TYR A 448 -32.38 -15.26 9.94
CA TYR A 448 -32.39 -16.71 10.15
C TYR A 448 -31.88 -17.45 8.90
N ILE A 449 -30.92 -18.36 9.10
CA ILE A 449 -30.32 -19.19 8.04
C ILE A 449 -30.95 -20.59 8.10
N ALA A 450 -31.92 -20.82 7.21
CA ALA A 450 -32.81 -21.97 7.27
C ALA A 450 -32.21 -23.29 6.77
N THR A 451 -31.10 -23.23 6.04
CA THR A 451 -30.47 -24.38 5.39
C THR A 451 -29.05 -24.51 5.87
N ASN A 452 -28.58 -25.74 6.06
CA ASN A 452 -27.18 -25.98 6.33
C ASN A 452 -26.38 -25.90 5.02
N GLY A 453 -25.13 -25.48 5.13
CA GLY A 453 -24.18 -25.41 4.05
C GLY A 453 -23.57 -24.03 3.91
N THR A 454 -23.32 -23.64 2.66
CA THR A 454 -22.61 -22.41 2.31
C THR A 454 -23.57 -21.33 1.90
N HIS A 455 -23.33 -20.13 2.42
CA HIS A 455 -24.15 -18.97 2.16
C HIS A 455 -23.29 -17.78 1.74
N LYS A 456 -23.83 -16.98 0.83
CA LYS A 456 -23.22 -15.73 0.38
C LYS A 456 -24.17 -14.57 0.59
N ILE A 457 -23.69 -13.55 1.30
CA ILE A 457 -24.38 -12.26 1.43
C ILE A 457 -23.50 -11.17 0.82
N LYS A 458 -24.06 -10.41 -0.11
CA LYS A 458 -23.34 -9.32 -0.80
C LYS A 458 -24.24 -8.16 -1.13
N HIS A 459 -23.66 -6.98 -1.24
CA HIS A 459 -24.35 -5.82 -1.78
C HIS A 459 -24.19 -5.75 -3.31
N GLN A 460 -25.20 -5.26 -4.02
CA GLN A 460 -25.15 -5.11 -5.49
C GLN A 460 -24.12 -4.06 -5.94
N SER A 461 -23.92 -3.02 -5.13
CA SER A 461 -22.87 -2.03 -5.30
C SER A 461 -21.63 -2.43 -4.50
N ALA A 462 -20.48 -2.55 -5.17
CA ALA A 462 -19.21 -2.99 -4.58
C ALA A 462 -18.55 -1.95 -3.65
N ILE A 463 -19.05 -0.72 -3.61
CA ILE A 463 -18.54 0.35 -2.73
C ILE A 463 -19.31 0.47 -1.41
N VAL A 464 -20.46 -0.22 -1.30
CA VAL A 464 -21.25 -0.25 -0.08
C VAL A 464 -20.72 -1.35 0.82
N THR A 465 -20.42 -1.00 2.06
CA THR A 465 -19.90 -1.93 3.07
C THR A 465 -20.93 -2.15 4.18
N PHE A 466 -20.87 -3.33 4.79
CA PHE A 466 -21.73 -3.73 5.92
C PHE A 466 -20.98 -4.74 6.80
N SER A 467 -21.40 -4.92 8.05
CA SER A 467 -20.90 -6.00 8.93
C SER A 467 -21.68 -7.29 8.73
N LEU A 468 -21.04 -8.44 8.92
CA LEU A 468 -21.70 -9.73 9.04
C LEU A 468 -21.08 -10.55 10.17
N LEU A 469 -21.90 -10.97 11.13
CA LEU A 469 -21.54 -11.82 12.25
C LEU A 469 -22.38 -13.09 12.17
N TYR A 470 -21.75 -14.26 12.21
CA TYR A 470 -22.43 -15.55 12.18
C TYR A 470 -22.45 -16.15 13.59
N TYR A 471 -23.57 -16.76 13.95
CA TYR A 471 -23.69 -17.54 15.18
C TYR A 471 -24.76 -18.63 15.06
N GLY A 472 -24.61 -19.68 15.86
CA GLY A 472 -25.51 -20.82 15.92
C GLY A 472 -25.78 -21.24 17.35
N PHE A 473 -27.03 -21.65 17.62
CA PHE A 473 -27.43 -22.21 18.91
C PHE A 473 -27.92 -23.65 18.77
N SER A 474 -27.42 -24.54 19.62
CA SER A 474 -27.94 -25.90 19.78
C SER A 474 -28.19 -26.19 21.26
N SER A 475 -28.82 -27.32 21.54
CA SER A 475 -29.04 -27.75 22.93
C SER A 475 -27.71 -28.10 23.58
N TYR A 476 -27.28 -27.29 24.56
CA TYR A 476 -25.97 -27.44 25.23
C TYR A 476 -24.81 -27.39 24.24
N ASP A 477 -24.87 -26.45 23.29
CA ASP A 477 -23.78 -26.15 22.35
C ASP A 477 -24.04 -24.78 21.71
N SER A 478 -22.99 -24.10 21.31
CA SER A 478 -23.08 -22.81 20.63
C SER A 478 -21.86 -22.56 19.74
N VAL A 479 -21.91 -21.55 18.88
CA VAL A 479 -20.74 -21.13 18.09
C VAL A 479 -20.95 -19.70 17.61
N GLY A 480 -19.89 -18.88 17.56
CA GLY A 480 -19.94 -17.55 16.97
C GLY A 480 -18.61 -17.12 16.36
N PHE A 481 -18.65 -16.36 15.28
CA PHE A 481 -17.46 -15.73 14.68
C PHE A 481 -17.83 -14.64 13.66
N PRO A 482 -16.93 -13.68 13.36
CA PRO A 482 -17.14 -12.74 12.27
C PRO A 482 -17.15 -13.45 10.91
N GLY A 483 -18.07 -13.05 10.02
CA GLY A 483 -18.17 -13.64 8.68
C GLY A 483 -17.09 -13.17 7.68
N GLY A 484 -16.27 -12.20 8.07
CA GLY A 484 -15.19 -11.63 7.26
C GLY A 484 -14.76 -10.25 7.75
N LEU A 485 -13.60 -9.79 7.31
CA LEU A 485 -12.98 -8.53 7.73
C LEU A 485 -12.12 -7.98 6.59
N ARG A 486 -12.10 -6.64 6.43
CA ARG A 486 -11.19 -6.00 5.47
C ARG A 486 -9.73 -5.98 5.93
N LEU A 487 -9.42 -6.08 7.22
CA LEU A 487 -8.08 -6.15 7.80
C LEU A 487 -7.04 -5.15 7.23
N ALA A 488 -7.50 -4.02 6.69
CA ALA A 488 -6.63 -2.95 6.27
C ALA A 488 -6.04 -2.28 7.50
N SER A 489 -4.82 -1.75 7.41
CA SER A 489 -4.25 -0.95 8.49
C SER A 489 -5.13 0.28 8.71
N ILE A 490 -5.61 0.48 9.94
CA ILE A 490 -6.37 1.68 10.31
C ILE A 490 -5.38 2.64 10.98
N SER A 491 -5.29 3.87 10.46
CA SER A 491 -4.50 4.94 11.08
C SER A 491 -5.08 5.26 12.47
N GLY A 492 -4.25 5.05 13.51
CA GLY A 492 -4.66 5.15 14.91
C GLY A 492 -3.58 4.67 15.90
N GLY A 493 -2.31 4.60 15.46
CA GLY A 493 -1.17 4.50 16.37
C GLY A 493 -0.76 5.83 17.02
N CYS A 494 -1.44 6.93 16.64
CA CYS A 494 -1.50 8.27 17.22
C CYS A 494 -2.68 8.98 16.53
N ASP A 495 -3.43 9.87 17.19
CA ASP A 495 -4.48 10.66 16.53
C ASP A 495 -4.30 12.15 16.81
N VAL A 496 -4.07 12.89 15.73
CA VAL A 496 -4.10 14.36 15.63
C VAL A 496 -5.58 14.77 15.84
N THR A 497 -5.92 15.39 16.96
CA THR A 497 -7.21 16.03 17.29
C THR A 497 -7.16 17.57 17.18
N GLU A 498 -8.19 18.30 17.62
CA GLU A 498 -8.13 19.79 17.64
C GLU A 498 -7.71 20.33 19.03
N PRO A 499 -7.10 21.52 19.12
CA PRO A 499 -6.75 22.19 20.38
C PRO A 499 -7.98 22.46 21.26
N ILE A 500 -8.00 21.93 22.49
CA ILE A 500 -9.14 22.10 23.41
C ILE A 500 -8.67 22.65 24.76
N ALA A 501 -9.28 23.76 25.18
CA ALA A 501 -9.10 24.36 26.50
C ALA A 501 -9.31 23.44 27.70
N GLY A 502 -8.37 23.43 28.64
CA GLY A 502 -8.46 22.68 29.90
C GLY A 502 -8.04 21.21 29.89
N ASP A 503 -7.71 20.59 28.75
CA ASP A 503 -7.91 19.15 28.58
C ASP A 503 -6.69 18.24 28.80
N GLY A 504 -5.46 18.75 28.75
CA GLY A 504 -4.30 17.91 29.00
C GLY A 504 -3.93 16.93 27.85
N VAL A 505 -4.46 17.10 26.62
CA VAL A 505 -4.30 16.18 25.48
C VAL A 505 -3.45 16.76 24.32
N ASP A 506 -2.55 15.93 23.76
CA ASP A 506 -1.73 16.23 22.59
C ASP A 506 -2.52 15.92 21.32
N ASN A 507 -2.96 17.00 20.69
CA ASN A 507 -3.91 16.98 19.61
C ASN A 507 -3.24 17.16 18.25
N ASP A 508 -1.94 17.38 18.10
CA ASP A 508 -1.30 17.40 16.78
C ASP A 508 -0.29 16.26 16.54
N CYS A 509 -0.22 15.32 17.49
CA CYS A 509 0.70 14.19 17.51
C CYS A 509 2.18 14.60 17.58
N ASP A 510 2.49 15.73 18.18
CA ASP A 510 3.86 16.24 18.35
C ASP A 510 4.48 15.97 19.74
N GLN A 511 3.68 15.48 20.70
CA GLN A 511 3.97 15.18 22.12
C GLN A 511 3.81 16.37 23.12
N LEU A 512 3.11 17.47 22.75
CA LEU A 512 2.80 18.65 23.60
C LEU A 512 1.27 18.92 23.73
N VAL A 513 0.80 19.76 24.67
CA VAL A 513 -0.62 19.82 25.13
C VAL A 513 -1.08 21.28 25.44
N ASP A 514 -2.11 21.86 24.76
CA ASP A 514 -2.67 23.22 25.00
C ASP A 514 -4.15 23.50 24.54
N GLU A 515 -4.73 24.69 24.88
CA GLU A 515 -6.09 24.83 25.46
C GLU A 515 -7.00 26.12 25.12
N GLU A 516 -8.00 26.22 24.18
CA GLU A 516 -9.05 27.34 24.04
C GLU A 516 -10.54 26.98 23.55
N LEU A 517 -11.61 27.85 23.74
CA LEU A 517 -13.05 27.68 23.31
C LEU A 517 -13.65 28.89 22.52
N LEU A 518 -14.42 28.69 21.42
CA LEU A 518 -14.97 29.78 20.60
C LEU A 518 -16.19 30.54 21.18
N ASN A 519 -15.95 31.52 22.05
CA ASN A 519 -16.99 32.28 22.76
C ASN A 519 -16.72 33.80 22.90
N GLY A 520 -15.61 34.31 22.36
CA GLY A 520 -15.21 35.73 22.40
C GLY A 520 -14.54 36.17 23.70
N ILE A 521 -14.04 35.21 24.49
CA ILE A 521 -13.39 35.41 25.79
C ILE A 521 -12.06 34.65 25.76
N ASP A 522 -11.02 35.33 26.21
CA ASP A 522 -9.68 34.78 26.48
C ASP A 522 -9.77 33.94 27.76
N ASP A 523 -9.99 32.64 27.61
CA ASP A 523 -10.42 31.76 28.69
C ASP A 523 -9.25 31.33 29.58
N ASP A 524 -8.01 31.41 29.09
CA ASP A 524 -6.78 31.15 29.86
C ASP A 524 -5.97 32.42 30.22
N SER A 525 -6.41 33.59 29.74
CA SER A 525 -5.85 34.93 30.02
C SER A 525 -4.47 35.20 29.43
N ASP A 526 -4.13 34.57 28.30
CA ASP A 526 -2.88 34.78 27.60
C ASP A 526 -2.87 36.02 26.67
N GLY A 527 -4.05 36.58 26.38
CA GLY A 527 -4.28 37.80 25.61
C GLY A 527 -4.83 37.60 24.20
N LEU A 528 -5.10 36.36 23.77
CA LEU A 528 -5.68 36.01 22.46
C LEU A 528 -7.10 35.40 22.65
N ILE A 529 -7.93 35.37 21.59
CA ILE A 529 -9.35 34.98 21.71
C ILE A 529 -9.75 34.11 20.50
N ASP A 530 -10.32 32.91 20.76
CA ASP A 530 -11.06 32.03 19.84
C ASP A 530 -10.26 31.40 18.65
N GLU A 531 -9.15 30.71 18.88
CA GLU A 531 -8.21 30.34 17.80
C GLU A 531 -8.48 29.06 16.95
N ASP A 532 -9.55 28.25 17.13
CA ASP A 532 -9.81 27.06 16.25
C ASP A 532 -11.30 26.68 16.00
N LEU A 533 -11.86 26.94 14.81
CA LEU A 533 -13.09 26.29 14.33
C LEU A 533 -13.10 26.08 12.79
N ALA A 534 -13.21 24.83 12.32
CA ALA A 534 -13.46 24.48 10.91
C ALA A 534 -14.81 23.76 10.66
N ASP A 535 -15.66 24.31 9.78
CA ASP A 535 -16.95 23.75 9.31
C ASP A 535 -16.72 22.92 8.03
N ILE A 536 -17.29 21.70 7.94
CA ILE A 536 -17.19 20.78 6.79
C ILE A 536 -17.87 21.28 5.50
N ASN A 537 -18.50 22.47 5.51
CA ASN A 537 -18.91 23.20 4.30
C ASN A 537 -18.15 24.52 4.07
N HIS A 538 -17.18 24.85 4.92
CA HIS A 538 -16.43 26.09 4.85
C HIS A 538 -14.94 25.83 5.10
N ASP A 539 -14.21 25.67 3.99
CA ASP A 539 -12.76 25.70 3.95
C ASP A 539 -12.25 27.04 4.48
N VAL A 540 -11.44 27.02 5.55
CA VAL A 540 -10.71 28.21 5.97
C VAL A 540 -9.55 28.38 4.99
N ASP A 541 -9.42 29.55 4.38
CA ASP A 541 -8.28 29.87 3.52
C ASP A 541 -7.15 30.41 4.40
N GLU A 542 -6.40 29.54 5.08
CA GLU A 542 -5.32 29.96 6.00
C GLU A 542 -4.25 30.77 5.24
N CYS A 543 -4.08 30.50 3.95
CA CYS A 543 -3.24 31.28 3.06
C CYS A 543 -3.79 32.70 2.80
N GLY A 544 -5.10 32.83 2.59
CA GLY A 544 -5.79 34.09 2.36
C GLY A 544 -5.91 34.96 3.61
N LEU A 545 -5.95 34.34 4.79
CA LEU A 545 -5.99 34.99 6.09
C LEU A 545 -4.59 35.33 6.64
N GLY A 546 -3.54 34.73 6.07
CA GLY A 546 -2.14 34.94 6.49
C GLY A 546 -1.78 34.19 7.77
N TRP A 547 -2.54 33.15 8.11
CA TRP A 547 -2.34 32.29 9.29
C TRP A 547 -1.48 31.07 8.97
N ALA A 548 -1.21 30.84 7.69
CA ALA A 548 -0.29 29.81 7.26
C ALA A 548 1.14 30.07 7.74
N ASP A 549 1.64 29.19 8.61
CA ASP A 549 3.03 29.20 9.05
C ASP A 549 3.93 28.60 7.96
N CYS A 550 4.01 29.24 6.80
CA CYS A 550 4.95 28.84 5.76
C CYS A 550 6.27 29.57 5.93
N HIS A 551 7.37 28.93 5.52
CA HIS A 551 8.66 29.61 5.44
C HIS A 551 8.48 30.95 4.67
N PRO A 552 9.19 32.04 5.01
CA PRO A 552 9.10 33.29 4.25
C PRO A 552 9.36 33.12 2.75
N ASP A 553 10.16 32.12 2.40
CA ASP A 553 10.46 31.69 1.04
C ASP A 553 9.60 30.51 0.55
N ALA A 554 8.41 30.32 1.10
CA ALA A 554 7.39 29.38 0.64
C ALA A 554 6.09 30.10 0.26
N VAL A 555 5.32 29.44 -0.59
CA VAL A 555 3.96 29.79 -0.96
C VAL A 555 3.03 28.86 -0.20
N CYS A 556 2.06 29.45 0.48
CA CYS A 556 0.97 28.70 1.06
C CYS A 556 0.00 28.25 -0.04
N VAL A 557 -0.39 26.99 0.02
CA VAL A 557 -1.34 26.34 -0.88
C VAL A 557 -2.50 25.83 -0.02
N ASN A 558 -3.66 26.48 -0.15
CA ASN A 558 -4.84 26.05 0.57
C ASN A 558 -5.27 24.66 0.09
N THR A 559 -5.58 23.79 1.03
CA THR A 559 -6.15 22.48 0.77
C THR A 559 -7.43 22.35 1.58
N HIS A 560 -8.35 21.49 1.16
CA HIS A 560 -9.62 21.45 1.88
C HIS A 560 -9.42 20.93 3.31
N GLY A 561 -9.65 21.79 4.30
CA GLY A 561 -9.45 21.50 5.72
C GLY A 561 -8.00 21.62 6.22
N SER A 562 -7.07 22.20 5.46
CA SER A 562 -5.68 22.47 5.90
C SER A 562 -4.92 23.33 4.87
N TYR A 563 -3.65 23.64 5.10
CA TYR A 563 -2.78 24.23 4.07
C TYR A 563 -1.46 23.47 3.93
N LYS A 564 -0.88 23.55 2.72
CA LYS A 564 0.47 23.04 2.45
C LYS A 564 1.39 24.20 2.15
N CYS A 565 2.60 24.15 2.68
CA CYS A 565 3.64 25.09 2.31
C CYS A 565 4.50 24.50 1.20
N VAL A 566 4.79 25.28 0.16
CA VAL A 566 5.63 24.84 -0.95
C VAL A 566 6.69 25.90 -1.18
N CYS A 567 7.97 25.54 -1.13
CA CYS A 567 9.06 26.49 -1.36
C CYS A 567 8.88 27.25 -2.69
N LYS A 568 9.12 28.56 -2.66
CA LYS A 568 9.07 29.46 -3.81
C LYS A 568 10.07 29.03 -4.88
N PRO A 569 9.87 29.43 -6.15
CA PRO A 569 10.89 29.25 -7.19
C PRO A 569 12.27 29.71 -6.70
N GLY A 570 13.29 28.89 -6.91
CA GLY A 570 14.66 29.11 -6.40
C GLY A 570 14.94 28.52 -5.00
N PHE A 571 13.96 27.89 -4.36
CA PHE A 571 14.12 27.25 -3.04
C PHE A 571 13.68 25.79 -3.04
N THR A 572 14.23 24.97 -2.13
CA THR A 572 13.89 23.56 -1.91
C THR A 572 13.74 23.27 -0.42
N GLY A 573 12.94 22.27 -0.07
CA GLY A 573 12.62 21.90 1.31
C GLY A 573 11.18 21.42 1.46
N ASP A 574 10.70 21.31 2.69
CA ASP A 574 9.36 20.83 3.04
C ASP A 574 8.28 21.94 3.04
N GLY A 575 8.69 23.19 2.78
CA GLY A 575 7.81 24.37 2.76
C GLY A 575 7.70 25.10 4.11
N LYS A 576 7.99 24.42 5.22
CA LYS A 576 8.17 25.03 6.55
C LYS A 576 9.60 25.51 6.73
N THR A 577 10.54 24.77 6.14
CA THR A 577 11.94 25.13 5.97
C THR A 577 12.26 25.15 4.48
N CYS A 578 12.73 26.29 3.97
CA CYS A 578 13.15 26.42 2.57
C CYS A 578 14.57 26.95 2.50
N TRP A 579 15.45 26.17 1.89
CA TRP A 579 16.80 26.59 1.57
C TRP A 579 16.83 27.09 0.13
N ALA A 580 17.61 28.13 -0.12
CA ALA A 580 18.00 28.45 -1.48
C ALA A 580 18.61 27.19 -2.11
N ARG A 581 18.30 26.95 -3.39
CA ARG A 581 18.76 25.78 -4.13
C ARG A 581 19.51 26.24 -5.36
N SER A 582 20.46 25.42 -5.81
CA SER A 582 21.00 25.53 -7.14
C SER A 582 20.73 24.27 -7.95
N THR A 583 20.68 24.45 -9.27
CA THR A 583 20.45 23.38 -10.25
C THR A 583 21.69 23.27 -11.12
N CYS A 584 22.25 22.07 -11.18
CA CYS A 584 23.15 21.67 -12.25
C CYS A 584 22.37 20.88 -13.29
N ALA A 585 22.71 21.03 -14.58
CA ALA A 585 22.09 20.29 -15.65
C ALA A 585 23.09 19.80 -16.68
N ALA A 586 22.92 18.55 -17.12
CA ALA A 586 23.52 18.02 -18.33
C ALA A 586 22.40 17.90 -19.39
N TYR A 587 22.57 18.53 -20.56
CA TYR A 587 21.54 18.54 -21.59
C TYR A 587 22.11 18.52 -23.01
N GLY A 588 21.31 18.00 -23.93
CA GLY A 588 21.64 18.03 -25.36
C GLY A 588 22.74 17.03 -25.67
N ASP A 589 23.75 17.46 -26.43
CA ASP A 589 24.95 16.69 -26.70
C ASP A 589 26.21 17.18 -25.98
N PRO A 590 26.62 16.54 -24.89
CA PRO A 590 26.27 16.99 -23.55
C PRO A 590 26.91 18.36 -23.24
N HIS A 591 26.03 19.31 -22.96
CA HIS A 591 26.36 20.60 -22.40
C HIS A 591 26.05 20.60 -20.92
N TYR A 592 26.93 21.22 -20.13
CA TYR A 592 26.81 21.24 -18.69
C TYR A 592 26.63 22.68 -18.22
N ILE A 593 25.69 22.87 -17.31
CA ILE A 593 25.56 24.08 -16.50
C ILE A 593 25.88 23.67 -15.06
N THR A 594 26.89 24.29 -14.47
CA THR A 594 27.34 24.05 -13.08
C THR A 594 26.40 24.72 -12.09
N PHE A 595 26.55 24.40 -10.80
CA PHE A 595 25.74 25.02 -9.75
C PHE A 595 25.97 26.54 -9.60
N ASP A 596 27.13 27.08 -10.00
CA ASP A 596 27.37 28.52 -9.95
C ASP A 596 27.04 29.22 -11.28
N GLY A 597 26.45 28.49 -12.24
CA GLY A 597 25.97 29.00 -13.52
C GLY A 597 27.04 29.03 -14.62
N GLY A 598 28.21 28.45 -14.37
CA GLY A 598 29.25 28.23 -15.39
C GLY A 598 28.80 27.23 -16.44
N THR A 599 29.22 27.41 -17.68
CA THR A 599 28.92 26.50 -18.79
C THR A 599 30.20 25.91 -19.37
N HIS A 600 30.19 24.61 -19.64
CA HIS A 600 31.27 23.96 -20.37
C HIS A 600 30.74 22.90 -21.33
N HIS A 601 31.52 22.62 -22.38
CA HIS A 601 31.10 21.79 -23.50
C HIS A 601 32.03 20.57 -23.56
N PHE A 602 31.54 19.43 -23.10
CA PHE A 602 32.35 18.22 -22.99
C PHE A 602 31.66 17.01 -23.62
N GLN A 603 32.24 16.52 -24.71
CA GLN A 603 31.61 15.55 -25.61
C GLN A 603 32.02 14.09 -25.34
N GLY A 604 32.69 13.81 -24.22
CA GLY A 604 33.14 12.46 -23.89
C GLY A 604 31.98 11.46 -23.82
N ALA A 605 32.12 10.31 -24.47
CA ALA A 605 31.12 9.24 -24.51
C ALA A 605 31.47 8.09 -23.55
N CYS A 606 31.62 8.44 -22.26
CA CYS A 606 31.92 7.52 -21.16
C CYS A 606 30.96 7.80 -19.98
N THR A 607 31.15 7.10 -18.87
CA THR A 607 30.51 7.44 -17.60
C THR A 607 31.34 8.49 -16.85
N TYR A 608 30.69 9.54 -16.35
CA TYR A 608 31.32 10.61 -15.59
C TYR A 608 30.54 10.93 -14.31
N THR A 609 31.26 11.33 -13.27
CA THR A 609 30.65 11.86 -12.04
C THR A 609 30.10 13.25 -12.34
N LEU A 610 28.78 13.37 -12.32
CA LEU A 610 28.09 14.63 -12.53
C LEU A 610 28.18 15.50 -11.27
N ALA A 611 27.78 14.96 -10.12
CA ALA A 611 27.92 15.62 -8.81
C ALA A 611 28.00 14.59 -7.68
N GLN A 612 28.88 14.81 -6.71
CA GLN A 612 28.94 14.01 -5.49
C GLN A 612 29.36 14.88 -4.29
N ASN A 613 29.07 14.41 -3.07
CA ASN A 613 29.57 15.05 -1.86
C ASN A 613 31.01 14.60 -1.55
N CYS A 614 31.98 15.53 -1.64
CA CYS A 614 33.42 15.22 -1.60
C CYS A 614 34.11 15.71 -0.35
N HIS A 615 33.58 16.77 0.27
CA HIS A 615 34.32 17.54 1.27
C HIS A 615 33.62 17.60 2.63
N ASN A 616 32.37 17.12 2.75
CA ASN A 616 31.62 17.21 4.00
C ASN A 616 30.97 15.88 4.42
N HIS A 617 31.61 15.17 5.35
CA HIS A 617 31.10 13.92 5.92
C HIS A 617 29.98 14.08 6.95
N THR A 618 29.63 15.33 7.34
CA THR A 618 28.48 15.56 8.24
C THR A 618 27.16 15.71 7.48
N LEU A 619 27.22 15.96 6.17
CA LEU A 619 26.05 15.97 5.29
C LEU A 619 25.78 14.58 4.71
N PRO A 620 24.53 14.23 4.39
CA PRO A 620 24.21 12.99 3.70
C PRO A 620 25.05 12.82 2.44
N TYR A 621 25.65 11.64 2.30
CA TYR A 621 26.43 11.27 1.13
C TYR A 621 25.53 10.90 -0.05
N PHE A 622 25.91 11.34 -1.24
CA PHE A 622 25.33 10.91 -2.49
C PHE A 622 26.37 10.97 -3.62
N ASN A 623 26.15 10.20 -4.69
CA ASN A 623 26.90 10.26 -5.94
C ASN A 623 25.92 10.18 -7.11
N VAL A 624 26.01 11.13 -8.05
CA VAL A 624 25.25 11.14 -9.30
C VAL A 624 26.22 10.99 -10.46
N GLU A 625 26.03 9.94 -11.25
CA GLU A 625 26.80 9.67 -12.46
C GLU A 625 25.89 9.77 -13.69
N THR A 626 26.45 10.30 -14.77
CA THR A 626 25.82 10.29 -16.09
C THR A 626 26.66 9.49 -17.06
N ARG A 627 26.01 8.59 -17.80
CA ARG A 627 26.65 7.91 -18.92
C ARG A 627 26.28 8.57 -20.23
N ASN A 628 27.27 8.96 -21.01
CA ASN A 628 27.09 9.56 -22.32
C ASN A 628 27.39 8.56 -23.44
N GLU A 629 26.61 8.59 -24.51
CA GLU A 629 26.88 7.78 -25.70
C GLU A 629 26.81 8.59 -26.99
N ASN A 630 27.58 8.20 -27.99
CA ASN A 630 27.39 8.70 -29.36
C ASN A 630 26.14 8.06 -30.00
N ARG A 631 25.26 8.87 -30.58
CA ARG A 631 24.03 8.40 -31.22
C ARG A 631 24.13 8.41 -32.74
N TYR A 632 23.37 7.52 -33.38
CA TYR A 632 23.21 7.45 -34.84
C TYR A 632 24.53 7.31 -35.63
N GLY A 633 25.58 6.79 -35.00
CA GLY A 633 26.90 6.62 -35.62
C GLY A 633 27.68 7.93 -35.80
N ASN A 634 27.27 9.03 -35.15
CA ASN A 634 28.00 10.30 -35.15
C ASN A 634 28.92 10.39 -33.92
N PRO A 635 30.24 10.24 -34.05
CA PRO A 635 31.17 10.29 -32.92
C PRO A 635 31.42 11.71 -32.40
N ARG A 636 30.87 12.76 -33.03
CA ARG A 636 31.16 14.17 -32.69
C ARG A 636 30.32 14.71 -31.53
N VAL A 637 29.25 14.01 -31.21
CA VAL A 637 28.21 14.42 -30.27
C VAL A 637 27.88 13.25 -29.36
N SER A 638 27.74 13.48 -28.06
CA SER A 638 27.34 12.41 -27.12
C SER A 638 26.16 12.83 -26.28
N TYR A 639 25.27 11.92 -25.91
CA TYR A 639 24.03 12.25 -25.21
C TYR A 639 23.94 11.44 -23.93
N VAL A 640 23.34 12.01 -22.89
CA VAL A 640 23.02 11.27 -21.66
C VAL A 640 22.13 10.07 -22.01
N THR A 641 22.55 8.88 -21.61
CA THR A 641 21.89 7.59 -21.85
C THR A 641 21.29 7.04 -20.57
N ASP A 642 22.00 7.13 -19.47
CA ASP A 642 21.52 6.74 -18.15
C ASP A 642 22.06 7.67 -17.06
N VAL A 643 21.26 7.80 -16.00
CA VAL A 643 21.61 8.50 -14.77
C VAL A 643 21.64 7.49 -13.64
N THR A 644 22.78 7.37 -12.97
CA THR A 644 22.94 6.52 -11.78
C THR A 644 23.02 7.41 -10.54
N VAL A 645 22.19 7.13 -9.54
CA VAL A 645 22.18 7.81 -8.25
C VAL A 645 22.45 6.80 -7.14
N GLU A 646 23.54 7.01 -6.41
CA GLU A 646 23.86 6.27 -5.20
C GLU A 646 23.55 7.16 -3.99
N VAL A 647 22.56 6.77 -3.20
CA VAL A 647 22.12 7.51 -2.02
C VAL A 647 21.51 6.53 -1.03
N TYR A 648 21.75 6.73 0.26
CA TYR A 648 21.17 5.87 1.31
C TYR A 648 21.41 4.36 1.15
N ASN A 649 22.59 3.99 0.62
CA ASN A 649 22.94 2.60 0.32
C ASN A 649 22.03 1.92 -0.72
N HIS A 650 21.29 2.72 -1.51
CA HIS A 650 20.56 2.29 -2.69
C HIS A 650 21.26 2.79 -3.95
N ARG A 651 21.18 1.99 -5.01
CA ARG A 651 21.65 2.36 -6.35
C ARG A 651 20.47 2.41 -7.30
N ILE A 652 20.12 3.62 -7.72
CA ILE A 652 19.01 3.89 -8.62
C ILE A 652 19.57 4.22 -10.01
N VAL A 653 19.19 3.48 -11.03
CA VAL A 653 19.59 3.74 -12.42
C VAL A 653 18.35 4.08 -13.23
N VAL A 654 18.33 5.26 -13.85
CA VAL A 654 17.30 5.65 -14.81
C VAL A 654 17.91 5.59 -16.21
N GLU A 655 17.53 4.59 -16.98
CA GLU A 655 17.97 4.41 -18.37
C GLU A 655 17.05 5.13 -19.36
N LYS A 656 17.46 5.09 -20.64
CA LYS A 656 16.63 5.53 -21.76
C LYS A 656 15.23 4.94 -21.72
N ASN A 657 14.27 5.70 -22.24
CA ASN A 657 12.85 5.37 -22.18
C ASN A 657 12.30 5.26 -20.75
N LYS A 658 12.98 5.85 -19.77
CA LYS A 658 12.53 5.92 -18.37
C LYS A 658 12.40 4.55 -17.71
N ILE A 659 13.27 3.62 -18.10
CA ILE A 659 13.38 2.32 -17.42
C ILE A 659 14.17 2.55 -16.14
N VAL A 660 13.57 2.24 -14.99
CA VAL A 660 14.18 2.46 -13.69
C VAL A 660 14.59 1.15 -13.07
N TYR A 661 15.84 1.08 -12.61
CA TYR A 661 16.36 0.01 -11.77
C TYR A 661 16.61 0.56 -10.38
N ILE A 662 16.13 -0.13 -9.35
CA ILE A 662 16.47 0.14 -7.96
C ILE A 662 17.16 -1.13 -7.45
N ASP A 663 18.41 -1.01 -7.03
CA ASP A 663 19.25 -2.11 -6.58
C ASP A 663 19.29 -3.29 -7.58
N HIS A 664 19.46 -2.94 -8.86
CA HIS A 664 19.47 -3.84 -10.02
C HIS A 664 18.12 -4.47 -10.40
N VAL A 665 17.03 -4.08 -9.74
CA VAL A 665 15.67 -4.57 -10.02
C VAL A 665 14.88 -3.54 -10.82
N ILE A 666 14.35 -3.93 -11.98
CA ILE A 666 13.43 -3.09 -12.76
C ILE A 666 12.21 -2.78 -11.89
N THR A 667 11.94 -1.50 -11.68
CA THR A 667 10.94 -1.02 -10.73
C THR A 667 9.89 -0.15 -11.43
N THR A 668 8.61 -0.39 -11.12
CA THR A 668 7.50 0.47 -11.56
C THR A 668 7.31 1.61 -10.59
N LEU A 669 7.15 2.84 -11.10
CA LEU A 669 6.95 4.05 -10.30
C LEU A 669 5.45 4.34 -10.05
N PRO A 670 5.08 5.03 -8.95
CA PRO A 670 5.97 5.53 -7.90
C PRO A 670 6.52 4.41 -7.02
N ALA A 671 7.74 4.60 -6.53
CA ALA A 671 8.41 3.69 -5.61
C ALA A 671 9.05 4.47 -4.46
N GLU A 672 9.06 3.89 -3.28
CA GLU A 672 9.71 4.43 -2.08
C GLU A 672 10.61 3.34 -1.49
N PRO A 673 11.89 3.25 -1.92
CA PRO A 673 12.81 2.21 -1.43
C PRO A 673 13.01 2.25 0.09
N ARG A 674 12.85 3.44 0.68
CA ARG A 674 12.78 3.70 2.12
C ARG A 674 12.04 5.00 2.38
N ALA A 675 11.59 5.19 3.62
CA ALA A 675 11.12 6.48 4.10
C ALA A 675 12.13 7.59 3.75
N GLY A 676 11.63 8.67 3.13
CA GLY A 676 12.44 9.82 2.74
C GLY A 676 13.26 9.64 1.45
N LEU A 677 13.01 8.58 0.66
CA LEU A 677 13.57 8.41 -0.69
C LEU A 677 12.46 7.99 -1.65
N THR A 678 12.03 8.88 -2.53
CA THR A 678 10.94 8.61 -3.47
C THR A 678 11.42 8.68 -4.91
N VAL A 679 10.90 7.79 -5.76
CA VAL A 679 11.15 7.78 -7.20
C VAL A 679 9.80 7.81 -7.91
N LYS A 680 9.54 8.86 -8.70
CA LYS A 680 8.21 9.09 -9.30
C LYS A 680 8.30 9.77 -10.67
N PHE A 681 7.21 9.70 -11.43
CA PHE A 681 7.07 10.48 -12.65
C PHE A 681 6.61 11.90 -12.32
N VAL A 682 7.34 12.89 -12.80
CA VAL A 682 6.95 14.31 -12.74
C VAL A 682 7.02 14.88 -14.16
N GLY A 683 5.86 15.05 -14.79
CA GLY A 683 5.79 15.50 -16.19
C GLY A 683 6.53 14.55 -17.16
N LEU A 684 7.54 15.08 -17.86
CA LEU A 684 8.37 14.31 -18.77
C LEU A 684 9.57 13.62 -18.10
N TYR A 685 9.77 13.80 -16.80
CA TYR A 685 10.95 13.32 -16.10
C TYR A 685 10.61 12.14 -15.16
N VAL A 686 11.58 11.26 -14.96
CA VAL A 686 11.68 10.45 -13.74
C VAL A 686 12.45 11.27 -12.73
N THR A 687 11.87 11.47 -11.55
CA THR A 687 12.45 12.27 -10.48
C THR A 687 12.68 11.41 -9.25
N ILE A 688 13.90 11.48 -8.72
CA ILE A 688 14.35 10.89 -7.47
C ILE A 688 14.45 12.03 -6.45
N GLU A 689 13.70 11.96 -5.35
CA GLU A 689 13.67 12.98 -4.29
C GLU A 689 14.03 12.38 -2.94
N THR A 690 14.81 13.13 -2.17
CA THR A 690 15.22 12.76 -0.81
C THR A 690 14.68 13.75 0.22
N ASP A 691 14.53 13.29 1.46
CA ASP A 691 14.18 14.08 2.64
C ASP A 691 15.20 15.19 2.98
N PHE A 692 16.46 15.07 2.57
CA PHE A 692 17.48 16.12 2.75
C PHE A 692 17.57 17.12 1.58
N GLY A 693 16.66 17.03 0.60
CA GLY A 693 16.52 18.03 -0.47
C GLY A 693 17.33 17.77 -1.74
N LEU A 694 18.05 16.63 -1.86
CA LEU A 694 18.56 16.19 -3.17
C LEU A 694 17.40 15.77 -4.06
N LYS A 695 17.35 16.36 -5.26
CA LYS A 695 16.43 15.99 -6.33
C LYS A 695 17.19 15.75 -7.63
N VAL A 696 17.03 14.57 -8.20
CA VAL A 696 17.64 14.19 -9.49
C VAL A 696 16.54 13.87 -10.49
N SER A 697 16.54 14.53 -11.65
CA SER A 697 15.53 14.33 -12.70
C SER A 697 16.18 13.91 -14.02
N PHE A 698 15.60 12.92 -14.70
CA PHE A 698 16.04 12.51 -16.05
C PHE A 698 14.84 12.29 -16.98
N ASP A 699 14.88 12.86 -18.19
CA ASP A 699 13.81 12.75 -19.18
C ASP A 699 13.77 11.38 -19.89
N GLY A 700 14.79 10.54 -19.66
CA GLY A 700 14.96 9.27 -20.35
C GLY A 700 15.50 9.41 -21.78
N ASN A 701 16.01 10.60 -22.15
CA ASN A 701 16.48 10.89 -23.48
C ASN A 701 17.75 11.76 -23.54
N HIS A 702 17.77 13.00 -23.06
CA HIS A 702 18.93 13.87 -23.26
C HIS A 702 19.17 14.89 -22.14
N ARG A 703 18.32 14.96 -21.11
CA ARG A 703 18.43 15.99 -20.07
C ARG A 703 18.35 15.39 -18.68
N ALA A 704 19.43 15.56 -17.93
CA ALA A 704 19.56 15.20 -16.53
C ALA A 704 19.78 16.47 -15.69
N GLU A 705 19.10 16.56 -14.56
CA GLU A 705 19.16 17.70 -13.64
C GLU A 705 19.45 17.21 -12.23
N VAL A 706 20.32 17.92 -11.52
CA VAL A 706 20.62 17.70 -10.11
C VAL A 706 20.34 19.00 -9.38
N VAL A 707 19.47 18.92 -8.38
CA VAL A 707 19.04 20.06 -7.56
C VAL A 707 19.41 19.76 -6.12
N LEU A 708 20.10 20.70 -5.48
CA LEU A 708 20.55 20.59 -4.09
C LEU A 708 20.35 21.90 -3.34
N PRO A 709 20.11 21.86 -2.02
CA PRO A 709 20.07 23.04 -1.18
C PRO A 709 21.48 23.64 -0.98
N ASP A 710 21.54 24.95 -0.76
CA ASP A 710 22.75 25.73 -0.42
C ASP A 710 23.50 25.20 0.81
N LEU A 711 22.89 24.30 1.59
CA LEU A 711 23.59 23.56 2.65
C LEU A 711 24.80 22.77 2.12
N TYR A 712 24.76 22.36 0.84
CA TYR A 712 25.87 21.68 0.16
C TYR A 712 26.91 22.63 -0.46
N ARG A 713 26.79 23.94 -0.24
CA ARG A 713 27.74 24.92 -0.77
C ARG A 713 29.17 24.59 -0.33
N SER A 714 30.09 24.55 -1.30
CA SER A 714 31.50 24.18 -1.14
C SER A 714 31.75 22.74 -0.64
N ALA A 715 30.74 21.89 -0.60
CA ALA A 715 30.86 20.47 -0.24
C ALA A 715 30.95 19.54 -1.45
N LEU A 716 30.58 20.04 -2.63
CA LEU A 716 30.41 19.25 -3.85
C LEU A 716 31.69 19.20 -4.67
N CYS A 717 31.77 18.18 -5.53
CA CYS A 717 32.69 18.14 -6.65
C CYS A 717 32.11 17.27 -7.78
N GLY A 718 32.67 17.38 -8.98
CA GLY A 718 32.18 16.70 -10.19
C GLY A 718 32.14 17.65 -11.38
N LEU A 719 31.53 17.19 -12.48
CA LEU A 719 31.30 18.06 -13.65
C LEU A 719 30.39 19.26 -13.31
N CYS A 720 29.53 19.16 -12.31
CA CYS A 720 28.70 20.27 -11.85
C CYS A 720 29.43 21.35 -11.03
N GLY A 721 30.76 21.25 -10.87
CA GLY A 721 31.54 22.21 -10.10
C GLY A 721 31.57 21.91 -8.60
N ASN A 722 32.08 22.87 -7.84
CA ASN A 722 32.23 22.79 -6.38
C ASN A 722 31.11 23.51 -5.60
N TYR A 723 30.23 24.22 -6.30
CA TYR A 723 29.11 24.98 -5.75
C TYR A 723 29.55 25.97 -4.68
N ASN A 724 30.43 26.91 -5.00
CA ASN A 724 30.94 27.91 -4.04
C ASN A 724 30.54 29.35 -4.41
N GLY A 725 29.95 29.57 -5.58
CA GLY A 725 29.53 30.86 -6.14
C GLY A 725 30.61 31.54 -7.00
N ASP A 726 31.71 30.87 -7.32
CA ASP A 726 32.81 31.38 -8.13
C ASP A 726 32.93 30.62 -9.46
N VAL A 727 32.35 31.19 -10.51
CA VAL A 727 32.40 30.64 -11.88
C VAL A 727 33.82 30.48 -12.44
N SER A 728 34.85 31.08 -11.82
CA SER A 728 36.23 31.01 -12.31
C SER A 728 36.97 29.73 -11.92
N ASP A 729 36.46 28.97 -10.94
CA ASP A 729 37.08 27.72 -10.44
C ASP A 729 36.27 26.46 -10.76
N GLU A 730 35.34 26.55 -11.72
CA GLU A 730 34.46 25.44 -12.09
C GLU A 730 35.20 24.21 -12.64
N TYR A 731 36.43 24.42 -13.15
CA TYR A 731 37.20 23.38 -13.83
C TYR A 731 38.20 22.69 -12.90
N LEU A 732 37.84 22.54 -11.63
CA LEU A 732 38.65 21.82 -10.65
C LEU A 732 38.59 20.31 -10.89
N THR A 733 39.75 19.71 -11.06
CA THR A 733 39.93 18.25 -11.14
C THR A 733 39.79 17.60 -9.75
N PRO A 734 39.64 16.26 -9.64
CA PRO A 734 39.51 15.57 -8.35
C PRO A 734 40.66 15.82 -7.36
N ASP A 735 41.85 16.18 -7.85
CA ASP A 735 43.03 16.54 -7.04
C ASP A 735 43.11 18.06 -6.71
N GLY A 736 42.09 18.84 -7.08
CA GLY A 736 41.95 20.25 -6.75
C GLY A 736 42.76 21.20 -7.65
N THR A 737 43.15 20.77 -8.85
CA THR A 737 43.88 21.61 -9.80
C THR A 737 42.95 22.18 -10.88
N GLN A 738 43.22 23.39 -11.37
CA GLN A 738 42.43 23.97 -12.47
C GLN A 738 42.85 23.35 -13.80
N ALA A 739 41.91 22.71 -14.51
CA ALA A 739 42.14 22.21 -15.85
C ALA A 739 42.23 23.34 -16.89
N ALA A 740 43.07 23.16 -17.92
CA ALA A 740 43.29 24.17 -18.95
C ALA A 740 42.25 24.14 -20.08
N THR A 741 41.54 23.02 -20.24
CA THR A 741 40.53 22.81 -21.30
C THR A 741 39.37 21.98 -20.76
N ASP A 742 38.17 22.17 -21.33
CA ASP A 742 36.95 21.40 -21.03
C ASP A 742 37.19 19.88 -21.17
N VAL A 743 38.02 19.49 -22.12
CA VAL A 743 38.40 18.10 -22.38
C VAL A 743 39.27 17.53 -21.25
N GLN A 744 40.25 18.30 -20.77
CA GLN A 744 41.07 17.88 -19.64
C GLN A 744 40.23 17.80 -18.36
N PHE A 745 39.33 18.75 -18.17
CA PHE A 745 38.39 18.78 -17.05
C PHE A 745 37.46 17.56 -17.08
N GLY A 746 36.74 17.34 -18.18
CA GLY A 746 35.77 16.26 -18.32
C GLY A 746 36.37 14.87 -18.10
N ASN A 747 37.53 14.61 -18.72
CA ASN A 747 38.23 13.33 -18.56
C ASN A 747 38.76 13.08 -17.14
N SER A 748 39.01 14.14 -16.37
CA SER A 748 39.44 13.97 -14.97
C SER A 748 38.35 13.39 -14.07
N TRP A 749 37.07 13.54 -14.46
CA TRP A 749 35.89 13.05 -13.74
C TRP A 749 35.34 11.73 -14.29
N LYS A 750 36.12 11.03 -15.11
CA LYS A 750 35.74 9.73 -15.68
C LYS A 750 35.64 8.65 -14.60
N VAL A 751 34.58 7.84 -14.68
CA VAL A 751 34.37 6.66 -13.84
C VAL A 751 34.76 5.40 -14.64
N GLU A 752 35.64 4.58 -14.07
CA GLU A 752 36.05 3.32 -14.71
C GLU A 752 34.96 2.23 -14.53
N ARG A 753 34.40 1.72 -15.63
CA ARG A 753 33.42 0.61 -15.64
C ARG A 753 33.95 -0.58 -16.42
N GLU A 754 33.87 -1.78 -15.83
CA GLU A 754 34.33 -3.02 -16.46
C GLU A 754 33.61 -3.27 -17.81
N GLY A 755 34.38 -3.41 -18.88
CA GLY A 755 33.86 -3.71 -20.22
C GLY A 755 33.35 -2.51 -21.02
N GLU A 756 33.46 -1.29 -20.50
CA GLU A 756 33.08 -0.07 -21.23
C GLU A 756 34.16 0.33 -22.26
N GLN A 757 33.80 0.36 -23.55
CA GLN A 757 34.62 0.98 -24.59
C GLN A 757 34.09 2.39 -24.84
N CYS A 758 34.93 3.39 -24.57
CA CYS A 758 34.47 4.78 -24.53
C CYS A 758 35.39 5.71 -25.32
N ILE A 759 34.83 6.82 -25.82
CA ILE A 759 35.55 7.85 -26.57
C ILE A 759 35.71 9.06 -25.66
N GLU A 760 36.91 9.19 -25.09
CA GLU A 760 37.26 10.28 -24.17
C GLU A 760 37.34 11.63 -24.89
N ASN A 761 37.80 11.64 -26.15
CA ASN A 761 38.06 12.84 -26.93
C ASN A 761 37.49 12.71 -28.35
N PRO A 762 36.24 13.13 -28.59
CA PRO A 762 35.70 13.15 -29.94
C PRO A 762 36.33 14.27 -30.79
N GLU A 763 36.33 14.07 -32.11
CA GLU A 763 36.85 15.09 -33.04
C GLU A 763 35.99 16.36 -32.99
N PRO A 764 36.59 17.58 -32.98
CA PRO A 764 35.84 18.82 -33.06
C PRO A 764 34.94 18.85 -34.30
N PRO A 765 33.73 19.43 -34.23
CA PRO A 765 32.84 19.49 -35.38
C PRO A 765 33.45 20.29 -36.53
N ALA A 766 33.12 19.88 -37.75
CA ALA A 766 33.48 20.62 -38.96
C ALA A 766 32.77 22.00 -38.96
N GLN A 767 33.41 23.03 -39.52
CA GLN A 767 32.76 24.33 -39.66
C GLN A 767 31.45 24.20 -40.46
N CYS A 768 30.40 24.84 -39.94
CA CYS A 768 29.08 24.87 -40.54
C CYS A 768 29.16 25.42 -41.97
N SER A 769 28.37 24.86 -42.89
CA SER A 769 28.20 25.50 -44.19
C SER A 769 27.46 26.83 -44.05
N ASP A 770 27.76 27.84 -44.86
CA ASP A 770 27.11 29.15 -44.81
C ASP A 770 25.57 29.05 -44.86
N ALA A 771 25.04 28.09 -45.64
CA ALA A 771 23.60 27.84 -45.76
C ALA A 771 23.00 27.25 -44.47
N LEU A 772 23.68 26.31 -43.83
CA LEU A 772 23.23 25.72 -42.56
C LEU A 772 23.38 26.72 -41.41
N GLN A 773 24.42 27.55 -41.43
CA GLN A 773 24.62 28.61 -40.45
C GLN A 773 23.50 29.65 -40.48
N GLN A 774 22.96 29.97 -41.67
CA GLN A 774 21.80 30.85 -41.81
C GLN A 774 20.53 30.23 -41.21
N ILE A 775 20.27 28.95 -41.45
CA ILE A 775 19.12 28.21 -40.89
C ILE A 775 19.24 28.09 -39.37
N ALA A 776 20.43 27.75 -38.87
CA ALA A 776 20.71 27.67 -37.44
C ALA A 776 20.53 29.04 -36.76
N SER A 777 21.00 30.12 -37.40
CA SER A 777 20.80 31.48 -36.88
C SER A 777 19.33 31.88 -36.81
N GLU A 778 18.50 31.45 -37.77
CA GLU A 778 17.06 31.73 -37.75
C GLU A 778 16.33 30.95 -36.63
N LEU A 779 16.61 29.66 -36.50
CA LEU A 779 15.94 28.79 -35.52
C LEU A 779 16.44 29.03 -34.08
N CYS A 780 17.76 29.06 -33.88
CA CYS A 780 18.38 29.29 -32.57
C CYS A 780 18.30 30.76 -32.15
N GLY A 781 18.34 31.69 -33.11
CA GLY A 781 18.21 33.13 -32.85
C GLY A 781 16.86 33.54 -32.25
N THR A 782 15.84 32.67 -32.31
CA THR A 782 14.58 32.85 -31.58
C THR A 782 14.81 32.97 -30.07
N LEU A 783 15.86 32.34 -29.52
CA LEU A 783 16.24 32.49 -28.11
C LEU A 783 16.80 33.86 -27.76
N ASN A 784 17.12 34.71 -28.73
CA ASN A 784 17.66 36.06 -28.49
C ASN A 784 16.87 37.15 -29.24
N ASP A 785 15.69 36.83 -29.78
CA ASP A 785 14.79 37.80 -30.40
C ASP A 785 13.91 38.47 -29.33
N PRO A 786 14.00 39.80 -29.13
CA PRO A 786 13.16 40.53 -28.18
C PRO A 786 11.65 40.41 -28.43
N ASN A 787 11.24 39.95 -29.62
CA ASN A 787 9.83 39.71 -29.96
C ASN A 787 9.42 38.24 -29.82
N SER A 788 10.34 37.36 -29.44
CA SER A 788 10.04 35.94 -29.22
C SER A 788 9.23 35.73 -27.94
N VAL A 789 8.62 34.55 -27.85
CA VAL A 789 7.97 34.08 -26.62
C VAL A 789 8.96 33.92 -25.45
N PHE A 790 10.27 33.84 -25.73
CA PHE A 790 11.32 33.70 -24.72
C PHE A 790 11.80 35.04 -24.15
N ALA A 791 11.42 36.17 -24.76
CA ALA A 791 11.84 37.50 -24.33
C ALA A 791 11.64 37.83 -22.83
N PRO A 792 10.56 37.37 -22.16
CA PRO A 792 10.40 37.56 -20.72
C PRO A 792 11.55 36.96 -19.88
N CYS A 793 12.22 35.93 -20.40
CA CYS A 793 13.26 35.18 -19.71
C CYS A 793 14.61 35.90 -19.62
N TYR A 794 14.91 36.77 -20.59
CA TYR A 794 16.25 37.34 -20.77
C TYR A 794 16.71 38.20 -19.59
N SER A 795 15.76 38.70 -18.80
CA SER A 795 16.02 39.46 -17.58
C SER A 795 16.62 38.63 -16.46
N THR A 796 16.43 37.31 -16.49
CA THR A 796 16.80 36.37 -15.41
C THR A 796 17.78 35.31 -15.89
N LEU A 797 17.68 34.86 -17.14
CA LEU A 797 18.58 33.89 -17.76
C LEU A 797 19.17 34.47 -19.04
N ASN A 798 20.50 34.61 -19.13
CA ASN A 798 21.17 35.01 -20.36
C ASN A 798 21.01 33.91 -21.42
N PRO A 799 20.36 34.17 -22.58
CA PRO A 799 20.19 33.16 -23.63
C PRO A 799 21.47 32.88 -24.43
N GLU A 800 22.50 33.72 -24.31
CA GLU A 800 23.71 33.67 -25.15
C GLU A 800 24.37 32.29 -25.20
N SER A 801 24.60 31.66 -24.04
CA SER A 801 25.19 30.32 -23.98
C SER A 801 24.30 29.26 -24.64
N THR A 802 22.97 29.36 -24.48
CA THR A 802 22.04 28.39 -25.10
C THR A 802 21.90 28.60 -26.61
N VAL A 803 22.04 29.85 -27.09
CA VAL A 803 22.10 30.17 -28.52
C VAL A 803 23.36 29.57 -29.13
N GLU A 804 24.52 29.76 -28.49
CA GLU A 804 25.79 29.21 -28.93
C GLU A 804 25.75 27.68 -28.99
N THR A 805 25.23 27.05 -27.94
CA THR A 805 24.99 25.60 -27.90
C THR A 805 24.05 25.15 -29.03
N CYS A 806 22.89 25.79 -29.19
CA CYS A 806 21.94 25.43 -30.25
C CYS A 806 22.57 25.53 -31.65
N MET A 807 23.37 26.57 -31.90
CA MET A 807 24.08 26.74 -33.17
C MET A 807 25.16 25.66 -33.36
N TYR A 808 25.89 25.33 -32.31
CA TYR A 808 26.90 24.27 -32.31
C TYR A 808 26.27 22.92 -32.68
N ASP A 809 25.19 22.53 -31.99
CA ASP A 809 24.54 21.22 -32.17
C ASP A 809 23.94 21.08 -33.57
N MET A 810 23.30 22.15 -34.07
CA MET A 810 22.78 22.19 -35.44
C MET A 810 23.87 21.95 -36.47
N CYS A 811 25.08 22.46 -36.24
CA CYS A 811 26.22 22.24 -37.13
C CYS A 811 26.87 20.86 -36.92
N ALA A 812 26.93 20.36 -35.68
CA ALA A 812 27.49 19.06 -35.35
C ALA A 812 26.62 17.89 -35.85
N LEU A 813 25.32 18.13 -36.04
CA LEU A 813 24.30 17.17 -36.47
C LEU A 813 23.81 17.38 -37.91
N ASP A 814 24.51 18.18 -38.71
CA ASP A 814 24.18 18.45 -40.14
C ASP A 814 22.73 18.97 -40.35
N GLY A 815 22.25 19.80 -39.42
CA GLY A 815 20.95 20.46 -39.49
C GLY A 815 19.76 19.63 -39.01
N ASP A 816 19.99 18.64 -38.15
CA ASP A 816 18.89 17.90 -37.50
C ASP A 816 17.98 18.84 -36.70
N LEU A 817 16.75 19.01 -37.20
CA LEU A 817 15.74 19.89 -36.63
C LEU A 817 15.24 19.45 -35.24
N THR A 818 15.62 18.28 -34.75
CA THR A 818 15.33 17.85 -33.37
C THR A 818 16.23 18.52 -32.33
N SER A 819 17.48 18.82 -32.69
CA SER A 819 18.45 19.50 -31.83
C SER A 819 18.02 20.90 -31.35
N PRO A 820 17.56 21.83 -32.22
CA PRO A 820 17.15 23.16 -31.77
C PRO A 820 15.92 23.06 -30.85
N CYS A 821 15.04 22.09 -31.07
CA CYS A 821 13.90 21.84 -30.19
C CYS A 821 14.29 21.32 -28.81
N ASN A 822 15.39 20.59 -28.69
CA ASN A 822 15.91 20.13 -27.40
C ASN A 822 16.54 21.29 -26.62
N ASN A 823 17.31 22.16 -27.30
CA ASN A 823 17.88 23.37 -26.71
C ASN A 823 16.82 24.39 -26.29
N LEU A 824 15.84 24.65 -27.16
CA LEU A 824 14.69 25.50 -26.86
C LEU A 824 13.88 24.97 -25.67
N GLN A 825 13.75 23.64 -25.55
CA GLN A 825 13.10 23.02 -24.40
C GLN A 825 13.90 23.21 -23.11
N ALA A 826 15.22 23.02 -23.15
CA ALA A 826 16.09 23.21 -21.98
C ALA A 826 16.04 24.66 -21.48
N TYR A 827 16.06 25.63 -22.38
CA TYR A 827 15.90 27.04 -22.02
C TYR A 827 14.49 27.31 -21.48
N ALA A 828 13.44 26.77 -22.11
CA ALA A 828 12.07 26.89 -21.62
C ALA A 828 11.87 26.32 -20.22
N ASP A 829 12.54 25.20 -19.91
CA ASP A 829 12.48 24.53 -18.60
C ASP A 829 13.21 25.36 -17.54
N SER A 830 14.43 25.81 -17.82
CA SER A 830 15.19 26.72 -16.94
C SER A 830 14.40 28.01 -16.67
N CYS A 831 13.75 28.55 -17.70
CA CYS A 831 12.90 29.72 -17.58
C CYS A 831 11.68 29.52 -16.66
N ALA A 832 11.04 28.35 -16.78
CA ALA A 832 9.91 27.99 -15.95
C ALA A 832 10.34 27.78 -14.48
N GLU A 833 11.54 27.23 -14.25
CA GLU A 833 12.12 27.10 -12.90
C GLU A 833 12.43 28.45 -12.26
N ALA A 834 12.80 29.46 -13.05
CA ALA A 834 12.93 30.84 -12.60
C ALA A 834 11.56 31.51 -12.33
N GLY A 835 10.46 30.78 -12.46
CA GLY A 835 9.09 31.29 -12.23
C GLY A 835 8.53 32.11 -13.38
N ILE A 836 9.16 32.10 -14.56
CA ILE A 836 8.76 32.92 -15.70
C ILE A 836 7.87 32.13 -16.65
N ASN A 837 6.63 32.59 -16.84
CA ASN A 837 5.70 31.98 -17.80
C ASN A 837 5.88 32.59 -19.19
N ILE A 838 6.47 31.80 -20.10
CA ILE A 838 6.70 32.18 -21.50
C ILE A 838 5.56 31.76 -22.45
N GLY A 839 4.51 31.11 -21.94
CA GLY A 839 3.39 30.61 -22.74
C GLY A 839 3.75 29.45 -23.68
N THR A 840 2.93 29.24 -24.71
CA THR A 840 3.10 28.12 -25.66
C THR A 840 4.07 28.49 -26.78
N TRP A 841 5.24 27.85 -26.78
CA TRP A 841 6.26 28.04 -27.83
C TRP A 841 6.27 26.93 -28.90
N ARG A 842 5.73 25.73 -28.59
CA ARG A 842 5.60 24.61 -29.53
C ARG A 842 4.30 24.69 -30.32
N ASN A 843 4.34 24.35 -31.61
CA ASN A 843 3.14 24.26 -32.44
C ASN A 843 3.24 23.09 -33.46
N ALA A 844 2.18 22.85 -34.22
CA ALA A 844 2.11 21.73 -35.19
C ALA A 844 3.21 21.77 -36.26
N THR A 845 3.81 22.94 -36.50
CA THR A 845 4.85 23.18 -37.51
C THR A 845 6.24 23.45 -36.91
N PHE A 846 6.34 23.78 -35.62
CA PHE A 846 7.56 24.17 -34.93
C PHE A 846 7.70 23.38 -33.62
N CYS A 847 8.64 22.43 -33.62
CA CYS A 847 8.92 21.53 -32.50
C CYS A 847 7.70 20.75 -31.97
N PRO A 848 6.96 20.01 -32.84
CA PRO A 848 5.78 19.26 -32.42
C PRO A 848 6.13 18.13 -31.44
N LEU A 849 5.24 17.88 -30.48
CA LEU A 849 5.32 16.76 -29.54
C LEU A 849 4.22 15.75 -29.85
N SER A 850 4.58 14.47 -29.92
CA SER A 850 3.63 13.38 -30.08
C SER A 850 3.10 12.93 -28.71
N CYS A 851 1.78 13.00 -28.52
CA CYS A 851 1.11 12.60 -27.27
C CYS A 851 0.33 11.28 -27.48
N PRO A 852 0.25 10.40 -26.47
CA PRO A 852 -0.61 9.21 -26.52
C PRO A 852 -2.09 9.52 -26.79
N GLY A 853 -2.86 8.50 -27.19
CA GLY A 853 -4.30 8.63 -27.46
C GLY A 853 -5.06 9.29 -26.30
N ASN A 854 -5.88 10.30 -26.62
CA ASN A 854 -6.64 11.14 -25.70
C ASN A 854 -5.80 12.04 -24.76
N SER A 855 -4.55 12.38 -25.11
CA SER A 855 -3.75 13.39 -24.39
C SER A 855 -3.27 14.49 -25.33
N HIS A 856 -2.95 15.67 -24.79
CA HIS A 856 -2.45 16.79 -25.58
C HIS A 856 -1.34 17.56 -24.84
N TYR A 857 -0.46 18.19 -25.60
CA TYR A 857 0.55 19.06 -25.02
C TYR A 857 -0.09 20.36 -24.53
N SER A 858 0.24 20.73 -23.30
CA SER A 858 0.04 22.07 -22.77
C SER A 858 1.35 22.56 -22.20
N SER A 859 1.71 23.80 -22.54
CA SER A 859 2.85 24.53 -21.96
C SER A 859 2.66 24.79 -20.46
N CYS A 860 1.41 24.73 -19.98
CA CYS A 860 1.01 25.01 -18.61
C CYS A 860 -0.26 24.19 -18.31
N ALA A 861 -0.11 22.95 -17.85
CA ALA A 861 -1.22 22.09 -17.43
C ALA A 861 -1.35 22.06 -15.91
N SER A 862 -2.50 21.60 -15.39
CA SER A 862 -2.66 21.38 -13.94
C SER A 862 -1.53 20.47 -13.44
N ALA A 863 -0.81 20.91 -12.40
CA ALA A 863 0.19 20.08 -11.72
C ALA A 863 -0.42 18.85 -11.06
N CYS A 864 -1.73 18.92 -10.78
CA CYS A 864 -2.52 17.90 -10.12
C CYS A 864 -3.76 17.62 -10.97
N PRO A 865 -3.63 16.89 -12.09
CA PRO A 865 -4.78 16.48 -12.86
C PRO A 865 -5.58 15.44 -12.07
N ALA A 866 -6.91 15.43 -12.22
CA ALA A 866 -7.77 14.40 -11.64
C ALA A 866 -7.37 13.03 -12.21
N THR A 867 -7.10 12.09 -11.31
CA THR A 867 -6.77 10.70 -11.64
C THR A 867 -7.87 9.76 -11.14
N CYS A 868 -7.87 8.50 -11.60
CA CYS A 868 -8.85 7.52 -11.12
C CYS A 868 -8.70 7.17 -9.62
N THR A 869 -7.55 7.46 -9.02
CA THR A 869 -7.25 7.24 -7.59
C THR A 869 -7.49 8.49 -6.74
N ASP A 870 -7.42 9.67 -7.35
CA ASP A 870 -7.66 10.96 -6.70
C ASP A 870 -8.34 11.90 -7.71
N VAL A 871 -9.67 11.92 -7.64
CA VAL A 871 -10.53 12.69 -8.55
C VAL A 871 -10.65 14.16 -8.15
N SER A 872 -10.32 14.48 -6.91
CA SER A 872 -10.40 15.83 -6.32
C SER A 872 -9.07 16.57 -6.36
N ALA A 873 -7.98 15.92 -6.81
CA ALA A 873 -6.67 16.54 -7.03
C ALA A 873 -6.69 17.94 -7.68
N PRO A 874 -7.54 18.26 -8.68
CA PRO A 874 -7.59 19.61 -9.26
C PRO A 874 -8.21 20.67 -8.36
N GLN A 875 -9.06 20.30 -7.40
CA GLN A 875 -9.75 21.24 -6.51
C GLN A 875 -8.83 21.82 -5.44
N TYR A 876 -7.71 21.16 -5.14
CA TYR A 876 -6.75 21.56 -4.09
C TYR A 876 -5.36 21.85 -4.67
N CYS A 877 -5.29 22.12 -5.98
CA CYS A 877 -4.04 22.31 -6.72
C CYS A 877 -3.74 23.79 -6.92
N ASN A 878 -2.80 24.34 -6.15
CA ASN A 878 -2.40 25.76 -6.25
C ASN A 878 -1.00 25.95 -6.89
N PHE A 879 -0.53 24.95 -7.63
CA PHE A 879 0.68 25.06 -8.45
C PHE A 879 0.42 25.88 -9.71
N THR A 880 1.40 26.68 -10.13
CA THR A 880 1.30 27.52 -11.34
C THR A 880 1.07 26.70 -12.61
N CYS A 881 1.78 25.57 -12.81
CA CYS A 881 1.47 24.47 -13.75
C CYS A 881 2.64 23.48 -13.93
N VAL A 882 2.37 22.27 -14.46
CA VAL A 882 3.40 21.34 -15.01
C VAL A 882 3.25 21.19 -16.53
N LYS A 883 4.35 20.86 -17.21
CA LYS A 883 4.37 20.72 -18.68
C LYS A 883 3.83 19.35 -19.13
N PHE A 884 2.52 19.12 -19.04
CA PHE A 884 1.75 18.08 -19.77
C PHE A 884 0.30 18.03 -19.26
N SER A 885 -0.71 18.08 -20.15
CA SER A 885 -2.12 17.91 -19.75
C SER A 885 -2.68 16.57 -20.22
N PRO A 886 -3.08 15.66 -19.32
CA PRO A 886 -4.00 14.60 -19.71
C PRO A 886 -5.39 15.23 -20.00
N SER A 887 -6.05 14.79 -21.06
CA SER A 887 -7.49 15.06 -21.25
C SER A 887 -8.25 13.77 -20.91
N THR A 888 -9.23 13.86 -20.01
CA THR A 888 -10.02 12.77 -19.40
C THR A 888 -9.28 11.88 -18.37
N LEU A 889 -10.00 11.47 -17.32
CA LEU A 889 -9.55 10.69 -16.16
C LEU A 889 -8.52 9.61 -16.54
N LEU A 890 -7.32 9.72 -15.96
CA LEU A 890 -6.22 8.78 -16.19
C LEU A 890 -6.55 7.39 -15.64
N SER A 891 -7.00 6.52 -16.54
CA SER A 891 -7.00 5.07 -16.34
C SER A 891 -5.56 4.54 -16.50
N ARG A 892 -5.16 3.54 -15.67
CA ARG A 892 -3.94 2.73 -15.90
C ARG A 892 -3.78 2.22 -17.36
N LYS A 893 -4.86 2.18 -18.15
CA LYS A 893 -4.84 1.80 -19.58
C LYS A 893 -4.07 2.74 -20.50
N GLN A 894 -3.93 4.04 -20.19
CA GLN A 894 -3.17 4.96 -21.08
C GLN A 894 -1.65 4.74 -21.02
N SER A 895 -1.14 4.26 -19.89
CA SER A 895 0.25 3.81 -19.75
C SER A 895 0.52 2.54 -20.58
N LEU A 896 -0.49 1.67 -20.74
CA LEU A 896 -0.40 0.46 -21.56
C LEU A 896 -0.50 0.73 -23.07
N GLN A 897 -1.12 1.82 -23.51
CA GLN A 897 -1.26 2.12 -24.94
C GLN A 897 0.08 2.48 -25.62
N LEU A 898 1.02 3.04 -24.85
CA LEU A 898 2.43 3.21 -25.24
C LEU A 898 3.20 1.87 -25.30
N LEU A 899 2.78 0.86 -24.53
CA LEU A 899 3.33 -0.50 -24.58
C LEU A 899 2.79 -1.29 -25.80
N CYS A 900 1.53 -1.10 -26.16
CA CYS A 900 0.86 -1.89 -27.21
C CYS A 900 1.34 -1.53 -28.63
N GLN A 901 1.80 -0.29 -28.85
CA GLN A 901 2.51 0.08 -30.09
C GLN A 901 3.94 -0.50 -30.17
N ARG A 902 4.56 -0.89 -29.04
CA ARG A 902 5.95 -1.38 -28.98
C ARG A 902 6.11 -2.87 -29.26
N LEU A 903 5.10 -3.72 -28.99
CA LEU A 903 5.17 -5.16 -29.30
C LEU A 903 5.05 -5.47 -30.81
N SER A 904 4.40 -4.61 -31.59
CA SER A 904 4.29 -4.78 -33.04
C SER A 904 5.59 -4.49 -33.80
N CYS A 905 6.53 -3.73 -33.23
CA CYS A 905 7.83 -3.46 -33.87
C CYS A 905 8.94 -4.43 -33.46
N HIS A 906 8.83 -5.11 -32.31
CA HIS A 906 9.88 -6.03 -31.85
C HIS A 906 9.79 -7.45 -32.43
N LEU A 907 8.65 -7.87 -33.00
CA LEU A 907 8.57 -9.12 -33.77
C LEU A 907 9.06 -9.01 -35.22
N TYR A 908 9.34 -7.81 -35.73
CA TYR A 908 9.85 -7.62 -37.10
C TYR A 908 11.39 -7.45 -37.19
N ARG A 909 12.13 -7.49 -36.07
CA ARG A 909 13.58 -7.22 -36.05
C ARG A 909 14.49 -8.33 -35.51
N ARG A 910 13.97 -9.57 -35.33
CA ARG A 910 14.79 -10.76 -35.02
C ARG A 910 14.70 -11.90 -36.05
N VAL A 911 14.20 -11.62 -37.25
CA VAL A 911 14.35 -12.50 -38.43
C VAL A 911 14.85 -11.69 -39.62
N CYS A 912 16.09 -11.19 -39.51
CA CYS A 912 16.95 -10.84 -40.65
C CYS A 912 18.37 -10.59 -40.10
N THR A 913 19.34 -11.34 -40.64
CA THR A 913 20.79 -11.49 -40.30
C THR A 913 21.10 -12.50 -39.19
N SER A 914 21.09 -13.82 -39.48
CA SER A 914 22.20 -14.50 -40.16
C SER A 914 21.89 -14.93 -41.61
N VAL A 915 22.08 -13.98 -42.53
CA VAL A 915 22.62 -14.25 -43.88
C VAL A 915 23.61 -13.11 -44.14
N LEU A 916 24.78 -13.24 -43.51
CA LEU A 916 26.12 -12.95 -44.04
C LEU A 916 27.12 -13.62 -43.08
#